data_AF-A0A960TXT8-F1
#
_entry.id   AF-A0A960TXT8-F1
#
_cell.length_a   1.000
_cell.length_b   1.000
_cell.length_c   1.000
_cell.angle_alpha   90.00
_cell.angle_beta   90.00
_cell.angle_gamma   90.00
#
_symmetry.space_group_name_H-M   'P 1'
#
loop_
_entity.id
_entity.type
_entity.pdbx_description
1 polymer ?
#
loop_
_entity_poly.entity_id
_entity_poly.type
_entity_poly.pdbx_seq_one_letter_code
_entity_poly.pdbx_strand_id
1 'polypeptide(L)'
;MEIEVAALRELSSGKLPESYDIRKLFEVSLLDEAAVALRVELLKSQSQSQIATQSHSNDHTAPGGNPKSDETQPEPSPSPASTPPPSDDAGNEPTPTPVPTPTPPPSPPTEPELEARLAQLQLVRDQLRLQILELPAEKRKELVEAEEKRQRILIEQAEAARARAEAQTARQEAELARQSALEEALLAKSLAEKKIAEERARVEQMRGTLATLRVQLAGERKRHADQMAGALEKLDKYRQQVADVRTDTQTADATYDQIVASLTLGRSQLEQALNALGKDPKIPTYVPQIDLTDPMFDPVAEERAKLTATTTEVEAEIAAMIAEERDAQWTRVTELAGDVAPLNGLRLELLPLLSKDKRKDVLGLTGAGFAQFWREVRQIDLMTRFYVRSTARKFKVAISDPQRLIDLKSSSWIVVQLLGLVVVILVLGRRFDEVFHQLRGHVLSSKRDKNVQLLLERWLRFLQGVLPSISLLIFFYLAFHVLKAEENRELRFVKVFFLAYAWYRIVVAVAHQFIVGAAQARRVVLTPELNERIRTSVRLTARYIFPVVVFLIVSERILGRGYLYGLVVKFAWLGAFPIAGILIHRWRPSITRSYLEGFPDGRLAEPMRRVKDKPSGIFVVTAAVFPVIYRGVRLAFNDSLSRFKYTRKAFAYLFRKQLEQHADSAGQSEDFSEQLPEELKAAFNQGPAPAELRIDHFPMLPKVAETIRSWHEGGSTGAVVVVGESGVGKSTWLAELARQVEIPG
;
A
#
# COMPACT_ATOMS: atom_id res chain seq x y z
N MET A 1 -24.92 6.08 -31.97
CA MET A 1 -24.19 4.82 -31.70
C MET A 1 -22.75 4.90 -32.16
N GLU A 2 -22.45 5.33 -33.39
CA GLU A 2 -21.06 5.44 -33.88
C GLU A 2 -20.17 6.37 -33.03
N ILE A 3 -20.68 7.53 -32.63
CA ILE A 3 -19.97 8.46 -31.71
C ILE A 3 -19.66 7.79 -30.36
N GLU A 4 -20.59 6.99 -29.83
CA GLU A 4 -20.43 6.27 -28.57
C GLU A 4 -19.36 5.17 -28.70
N VAL A 5 -19.38 4.41 -29.79
CA VAL A 5 -18.36 3.40 -30.10
C VAL A 5 -16.99 4.04 -30.28
N ALA A 6 -16.91 5.19 -30.95
CA ALA A 6 -15.66 5.95 -31.09
C ALA A 6 -15.12 6.39 -29.71
N ALA A 7 -15.97 6.95 -28.85
CA ALA A 7 -15.60 7.34 -27.50
C ALA A 7 -15.13 6.14 -26.64
N LEU A 8 -15.79 4.99 -26.76
CA LEU A 8 -15.39 3.75 -26.08
C LEU A 8 -14.07 3.19 -26.61
N ARG A 9 -13.77 3.32 -27.91
CA ARG A 9 -12.47 2.95 -28.50
C ARG A 9 -11.35 3.87 -28.00
N GLU A 10 -11.63 5.16 -27.88
CA GLU A 10 -10.68 6.11 -27.28
C GLU A 10 -10.40 5.73 -25.82
N LEU A 11 -11.43 5.46 -25.02
CA LEU A 11 -11.26 5.01 -23.63
C LEU A 11 -10.50 3.70 -23.50
N SER A 12 -10.78 2.71 -24.36
CA SER A 12 -10.05 1.44 -24.32
C SER A 12 -8.57 1.59 -24.72
N SER A 13 -8.25 2.60 -25.54
CA SER A 13 -6.87 3.02 -25.84
C SER A 13 -6.21 3.88 -24.75
N GLY A 14 -6.95 4.21 -23.68
CA GLY A 14 -6.47 5.06 -22.59
C GLY A 14 -6.54 6.57 -22.88
N LYS A 15 -7.34 7.00 -23.88
CA LYS A 15 -7.63 8.40 -24.19
C LYS A 15 -8.99 8.81 -23.64
N LEU A 16 -9.08 10.02 -23.08
CA LEU A 16 -10.35 10.59 -22.66
C LEU A 16 -11.12 11.13 -23.88
N PRO A 17 -12.39 10.73 -24.09
CA PRO A 17 -13.14 11.13 -25.26
C PRO A 17 -13.50 12.62 -25.22
N GLU A 18 -13.31 13.34 -26.33
CA GLU A 18 -13.53 14.80 -26.35
C GLU A 18 -14.99 15.21 -26.28
N SER A 19 -15.87 14.39 -26.85
CA SER A 19 -17.26 14.75 -27.10
C SER A 19 -18.26 14.08 -26.17
N TYR A 20 -17.81 13.30 -25.17
CA TYR A 20 -18.72 12.43 -24.41
C TYR A 20 -18.35 12.29 -22.92
N ASP A 21 -19.35 12.44 -22.05
CA ASP A 21 -19.22 12.22 -20.60
C ASP A 21 -19.16 10.71 -20.30
N ILE A 22 -18.04 10.26 -19.73
CA ILE A 22 -17.79 8.85 -19.37
C ILE A 22 -18.91 8.28 -18.50
N ARG A 23 -19.49 9.07 -17.60
CA ARG A 23 -20.53 8.61 -16.68
C ARG A 23 -21.79 8.15 -17.41
N LYS A 24 -22.06 8.74 -18.58
CA LYS A 24 -23.19 8.35 -19.44
C LYS A 24 -22.90 7.11 -20.28
N LEU A 25 -21.63 6.75 -20.47
CA LEU A 25 -21.25 5.60 -21.30
C LEU A 25 -21.49 4.25 -20.64
N PHE A 26 -21.57 4.15 -19.31
CA PHE A 26 -21.61 2.84 -18.63
C PHE A 26 -22.94 2.51 -17.93
N GLU A 27 -23.86 3.46 -17.83
CA GLU A 27 -25.15 3.34 -17.09
C GLU A 27 -25.00 3.05 -15.58
N VAL A 28 -23.82 2.63 -15.12
CA VAL A 28 -23.46 2.38 -13.72
C VAL A 28 -22.28 3.23 -13.31
N SER A 29 -22.17 3.51 -12.01
CA SER A 29 -21.00 4.18 -11.45
C SER A 29 -19.78 3.25 -11.55
N LEU A 30 -18.73 3.70 -12.23
CA LEU A 30 -17.46 2.96 -12.33
C LEU A 30 -16.75 2.78 -10.98
N LEU A 31 -17.17 3.51 -9.94
CA LEU A 31 -16.63 3.45 -8.58
C LEU A 31 -17.40 2.46 -7.67
N ASP A 32 -18.56 1.96 -8.11
CA ASP A 32 -19.35 0.98 -7.37
C ASP A 32 -19.05 -0.43 -7.89
N GLU A 33 -18.15 -1.14 -7.20
CA GLU A 33 -17.71 -2.50 -7.58
C GLU A 33 -18.87 -3.49 -7.71
N ALA A 34 -19.91 -3.35 -6.87
CA ALA A 34 -21.06 -4.24 -6.92
C ALA A 34 -21.90 -3.98 -8.18
N ALA A 35 -22.15 -2.70 -8.50
CA ALA A 35 -22.86 -2.32 -9.72
C ALA A 35 -22.06 -2.69 -10.98
N VAL A 36 -20.73 -2.51 -10.95
CA VAL A 36 -19.84 -2.92 -12.05
C VAL A 36 -19.88 -4.44 -12.26
N ALA A 37 -19.78 -5.24 -11.20
CA ALA A 37 -19.82 -6.69 -11.31
C ALA A 37 -21.13 -7.19 -11.93
N LEU A 38 -22.27 -6.67 -11.47
CA LEU A 38 -23.59 -6.97 -12.02
C LEU A 38 -23.70 -6.58 -13.50
N ARG A 39 -23.17 -5.40 -13.87
CA ARG A 39 -23.20 -4.95 -15.26
C ARG A 39 -22.32 -5.79 -16.18
N VAL A 40 -21.16 -6.23 -15.70
CA VAL A 40 -20.28 -7.15 -16.45
C VAL A 40 -20.97 -8.47 -16.73
N GLU A 41 -21.63 -9.07 -15.74
CA GLU A 41 -22.37 -10.34 -15.91
C GLU A 41 -23.50 -10.18 -16.94
N LEU A 42 -24.26 -9.09 -16.85
CA LEU A 42 -25.31 -8.75 -17.80
C LEU A 42 -24.76 -8.61 -19.23
N LEU A 43 -23.68 -7.85 -19.43
CA LEU A 43 -23.07 -7.65 -20.76
C LEU A 43 -22.49 -8.96 -21.33
N LYS A 44 -21.94 -9.86 -20.49
CA LYS A 44 -21.49 -11.19 -20.94
C LYS A 44 -22.65 -12.03 -21.47
N SER A 45 -23.76 -12.06 -20.73
CA SER A 45 -24.96 -12.80 -21.12
C SER A 45 -25.57 -12.27 -22.43
N GLN A 46 -25.60 -10.94 -22.60
CA GLN A 46 -26.09 -10.27 -23.82
C GLN A 46 -25.17 -10.52 -25.02
N SER A 47 -23.85 -10.48 -24.82
CA SER A 47 -22.90 -10.76 -25.91
C SER A 47 -22.99 -12.22 -26.36
N GLN A 48 -23.15 -13.17 -25.43
CA GLN A 48 -23.31 -14.59 -25.76
C GLN A 48 -24.61 -14.87 -26.52
N SER A 49 -25.73 -14.24 -26.12
CA SER A 49 -27.00 -14.42 -26.83
C SER A 49 -26.96 -13.83 -28.24
N GLN A 50 -26.37 -12.65 -28.42
CA GLN A 50 -26.20 -12.04 -29.74
C GLN A 50 -25.32 -12.87 -30.68
N ILE A 51 -24.23 -13.46 -30.19
CA ILE A 51 -23.36 -14.35 -30.98
C ILE A 51 -24.12 -15.62 -31.39
N ALA A 52 -24.94 -16.18 -30.50
CA ALA A 52 -25.78 -17.34 -30.82
C ALA A 52 -26.82 -17.01 -31.91
N THR A 53 -27.48 -15.85 -31.82
CA THR A 53 -28.45 -15.40 -32.84
C THR A 53 -27.79 -15.13 -34.19
N GLN A 54 -26.60 -14.52 -34.22
CA GLN A 54 -25.85 -14.29 -35.47
C GLN A 54 -25.40 -15.61 -36.12
N SER A 55 -25.02 -16.61 -35.31
CA SER A 55 -24.64 -17.93 -35.80
C SER A 55 -25.84 -18.63 -36.48
N HIS A 56 -27.04 -18.55 -35.89
CA HIS A 56 -28.26 -19.12 -36.48
C HIS A 56 -28.76 -18.37 -37.72
N SER A 57 -28.57 -17.06 -37.81
CA SER A 57 -28.96 -16.28 -39.00
C SER A 57 -28.11 -16.60 -40.22
N ASN A 58 -26.83 -16.91 -40.03
CA ASN A 58 -25.93 -17.27 -41.13
C ASN A 58 -26.21 -18.68 -41.68
N ASP A 59 -26.74 -19.60 -40.87
CA ASP A 59 -27.12 -20.95 -41.32
C ASP A 59 -28.38 -20.98 -42.21
N HIS A 60 -29.22 -19.95 -42.16
CA HIS A 60 -30.47 -19.90 -42.94
C HIS A 60 -30.37 -19.14 -44.28
N THR A 61 -29.23 -18.52 -44.59
CA THR A 61 -29.01 -17.75 -45.83
C THR A 61 -28.18 -18.46 -46.90
N ALA A 62 -27.93 -19.77 -46.76
CA ALA A 62 -27.38 -20.61 -47.82
C ALA A 62 -28.50 -21.38 -48.57
N PRO A 63 -29.12 -20.82 -49.64
CA PRO A 63 -29.81 -21.65 -50.60
C PRO A 63 -28.74 -22.42 -51.40
N GLY A 64 -28.86 -23.75 -51.39
CA GLY A 64 -28.03 -24.64 -52.19
C GLY A 64 -28.03 -24.24 -53.66
N GLY A 65 -26.95 -23.62 -54.10
CA GLY A 65 -26.58 -23.47 -55.49
C GLY A 65 -25.15 -23.99 -55.61
N ASN A 66 -25.02 -25.19 -56.15
CA ASN A 66 -23.75 -25.83 -56.49
C ASN A 66 -23.45 -25.49 -57.96
N PRO A 67 -22.57 -24.54 -58.30
CA PRO A 67 -22.08 -24.42 -59.65
C PRO A 67 -20.84 -25.30 -59.77
N LYS A 68 -20.94 -26.34 -60.60
CA LYS A 68 -19.79 -26.95 -61.27
C LYS A 68 -18.84 -25.85 -61.73
N SER A 69 -17.63 -25.84 -61.21
CA SER A 69 -16.52 -25.04 -61.73
C SER A 69 -15.78 -25.92 -62.73
N ASP A 70 -16.02 -25.67 -64.01
CA ASP A 70 -15.14 -26.11 -65.08
C ASP A 70 -13.79 -25.39 -64.94
N GLU A 71 -12.78 -26.23 -65.01
CA GLU A 71 -11.41 -26.03 -65.43
C GLU A 71 -11.21 -24.92 -66.47
N THR A 72 -10.56 -23.81 -66.10
CA THR A 72 -9.66 -23.09 -67.02
C THR A 72 -8.63 -22.27 -66.21
N GLN A 73 -7.41 -22.82 -66.08
CA GLN A 73 -6.20 -22.02 -65.90
C GLN A 73 -6.00 -21.11 -67.11
N PRO A 74 -5.48 -19.90 -66.92
CA PRO A 74 -4.21 -19.66 -67.58
C PRO A 74 -3.15 -19.07 -66.66
N GLU A 75 -1.93 -19.37 -67.07
CA GLU A 75 -0.62 -19.13 -66.50
C GLU A 75 -0.31 -17.68 -66.10
N PRO A 76 0.68 -17.51 -65.20
CA PRO A 76 1.18 -16.22 -64.77
C PRO A 76 2.10 -15.62 -65.84
N SER A 77 1.87 -14.36 -66.20
CA SER A 77 2.88 -13.56 -66.92
C SER A 77 3.54 -12.55 -65.99
N PRO A 78 4.83 -12.23 -66.24
CA PRO A 78 5.80 -11.97 -65.19
C PRO A 78 5.97 -10.48 -64.88
N SER A 79 6.51 -10.20 -63.69
CA SER A 79 7.18 -8.94 -63.38
C SER A 79 8.32 -8.64 -64.36
N PRO A 80 8.59 -7.35 -64.59
CA PRO A 80 9.95 -6.82 -64.48
C PRO A 80 9.96 -5.68 -63.44
N ALA A 81 10.81 -5.76 -62.43
CA ALA A 81 12.22 -5.38 -62.49
C ALA A 81 12.42 -3.85 -62.65
N SER A 82 12.88 -3.30 -61.54
CA SER A 82 13.43 -1.98 -61.25
C SER A 82 14.60 -1.56 -62.16
N THR A 83 14.65 -0.30 -62.59
CA THR A 83 15.78 0.67 -62.44
C THR A 83 15.42 2.07 -63.02
N PRO A 84 16.17 3.15 -62.68
CA PRO A 84 15.67 4.53 -62.54
C PRO A 84 15.90 5.40 -63.79
N PRO A 85 15.28 6.59 -63.89
CA PRO A 85 15.70 7.57 -64.90
C PRO A 85 16.78 8.51 -64.36
N PRO A 86 17.71 8.96 -65.23
CA PRO A 86 18.49 10.17 -65.02
C PRO A 86 17.70 11.41 -65.44
N SER A 87 18.33 12.54 -65.15
CA SER A 87 17.90 13.92 -65.31
C SER A 87 17.66 14.40 -66.75
N ASP A 88 17.00 15.55 -66.79
CA ASP A 88 17.05 16.64 -67.77
C ASP A 88 16.05 16.66 -68.95
N ASP A 89 15.13 17.63 -68.80
CA ASP A 89 14.92 18.78 -69.68
C ASP A 89 14.07 18.63 -70.96
N ALA A 90 13.48 19.78 -71.31
CA ALA A 90 12.61 20.09 -72.45
C ALA A 90 11.12 19.75 -72.31
N GLY A 91 10.33 20.82 -72.45
CA GLY A 91 8.89 20.83 -72.24
C GLY A 91 8.09 20.07 -73.27
N ASN A 92 6.91 19.63 -72.83
CA ASN A 92 5.79 19.36 -73.71
C ASN A 92 4.48 19.55 -72.92
N GLU A 93 3.48 19.94 -73.68
CA GLU A 93 2.14 20.38 -73.32
C GLU A 93 1.42 19.47 -72.30
N PRO A 94 0.51 20.02 -71.47
CA PRO A 94 -0.30 19.23 -70.57
C PRO A 94 -1.26 18.33 -71.37
N THR A 95 -0.93 17.05 -71.45
CA THR A 95 -1.86 16.01 -71.86
C THR A 95 -2.95 15.90 -70.78
N PRO A 96 -4.25 15.95 -71.12
CA PRO A 96 -5.31 15.83 -70.13
C PRO A 96 -5.27 14.44 -69.50
N THR A 97 -5.04 14.41 -68.19
CA THR A 97 -5.28 13.26 -67.32
C THR A 97 -6.70 12.74 -67.58
N PRO A 98 -6.91 11.42 -67.80
CA PRO A 98 -8.26 10.88 -67.84
C PRO A 98 -8.94 11.16 -66.51
N VAL A 99 -9.99 11.97 -66.57
CA VAL A 99 -10.91 12.19 -65.45
C VAL A 99 -11.39 10.82 -64.98
N PRO A 100 -11.16 10.42 -63.72
CA PRO A 100 -11.77 9.21 -63.21
C PRO A 100 -13.28 9.40 -63.31
N THR A 101 -13.92 8.56 -64.12
CA THR A 101 -15.37 8.46 -64.21
C THR A 101 -15.93 8.45 -62.78
N PRO A 102 -16.82 9.39 -62.39
CA PRO A 102 -17.38 9.41 -61.05
C PRO A 102 -18.10 8.09 -60.84
N THR A 103 -17.54 7.26 -59.95
CA THR A 103 -18.20 6.06 -59.46
C THR A 103 -19.60 6.49 -59.00
N PRO A 104 -20.68 5.85 -59.49
CA PRO A 104 -22.03 6.21 -59.09
C PRO A 104 -22.11 6.21 -57.56
N PRO A 105 -22.77 7.20 -56.94
CA PRO A 105 -22.90 7.25 -55.49
C PRO A 105 -23.47 5.91 -55.01
N PRO A 106 -22.88 5.30 -53.96
CA PRO A 106 -23.37 4.03 -53.46
C PRO A 106 -24.86 4.16 -53.16
N SER A 107 -25.64 3.22 -53.70
CA SER A 107 -27.07 3.13 -53.43
C SER A 107 -27.31 3.24 -51.92
N PRO A 108 -28.34 3.97 -51.46
CA PRO A 108 -28.64 4.07 -50.04
C PRO A 108 -28.79 2.65 -49.45
N PRO A 109 -28.19 2.38 -48.28
CA PRO A 109 -28.21 1.05 -47.69
C PRO A 109 -29.65 0.59 -47.50
N THR A 110 -29.89 -0.67 -47.84
CA THR A 110 -31.20 -1.28 -47.65
C THR A 110 -31.51 -1.43 -46.16
N GLU A 111 -32.80 -1.40 -45.78
CA GLU A 111 -33.26 -1.58 -44.40
C GLU A 111 -32.60 -2.76 -43.65
N PRO A 112 -32.47 -3.98 -44.23
CA PRO A 112 -31.74 -5.08 -43.59
C PRO A 112 -30.25 -4.82 -43.36
N GLU A 113 -29.57 -4.05 -44.22
CA GLU A 113 -28.17 -3.69 -44.03
C GLU A 113 -27.99 -2.68 -42.88
N LEU A 114 -28.95 -1.78 -42.69
CA LEU A 114 -28.97 -0.85 -41.56
C LEU A 114 -29.18 -1.59 -40.24
N GLU A 115 -30.08 -2.56 -40.19
CA GLU A 115 -30.31 -3.40 -39.01
C GLU A 115 -29.07 -4.24 -38.66
N ALA A 116 -28.45 -4.87 -39.66
CA ALA A 116 -27.22 -5.63 -39.47
C ALA A 116 -26.06 -4.76 -38.97
N ARG A 117 -25.90 -3.54 -39.52
CA ARG A 117 -24.90 -2.56 -39.07
C ARG A 117 -25.17 -2.08 -37.65
N LEU A 118 -26.43 -1.85 -37.29
CA LEU A 118 -26.81 -1.44 -35.94
C LEU A 118 -26.53 -2.56 -34.93
N ALA A 119 -26.86 -3.81 -35.24
CA ALA A 119 -26.55 -4.98 -34.41
C ALA A 119 -25.03 -5.15 -34.25
N GLN A 120 -24.25 -4.98 -35.31
CA GLN A 120 -22.78 -5.02 -35.25
C GLN A 120 -22.22 -3.91 -34.35
N LEU A 121 -22.73 -2.69 -34.46
CA LEU A 121 -22.31 -1.57 -33.61
C LEU A 121 -22.69 -1.78 -32.15
N GLN A 122 -23.84 -2.39 -31.85
CA GLN A 122 -24.21 -2.77 -30.48
C GLN A 122 -23.25 -3.80 -29.89
N LEU A 123 -22.91 -4.85 -30.66
CA LEU A 123 -21.95 -5.86 -30.22
C LEU A 123 -20.58 -5.24 -29.92
N VAL A 124 -20.07 -4.38 -30.82
CA VAL A 124 -18.79 -3.68 -30.61
C VAL A 124 -18.85 -2.76 -29.40
N ARG A 125 -19.95 -2.02 -29.21
CA ARG A 125 -20.17 -1.15 -28.04
C ARG A 125 -20.12 -1.97 -26.75
N ASP A 126 -20.82 -3.09 -26.70
CA ASP A 126 -20.95 -3.90 -25.49
C ASP A 126 -19.63 -4.63 -25.16
N GLN A 127 -18.88 -5.07 -26.19
CA GLN A 127 -17.52 -5.60 -26.03
C GLN A 127 -16.54 -4.56 -25.46
N LEU A 128 -16.58 -3.32 -25.96
CA LEU A 128 -15.72 -2.26 -25.45
C LEU A 128 -16.11 -1.84 -24.02
N ARG A 129 -17.40 -1.76 -23.72
CA ARG A 129 -17.90 -1.53 -22.36
C ARG A 129 -17.38 -2.60 -21.42
N LEU A 130 -17.48 -3.87 -21.82
CA LEU A 130 -16.97 -5.00 -21.06
C LEU A 130 -15.46 -4.88 -20.81
N GLN A 131 -14.67 -4.60 -21.86
CA GLN A 131 -13.21 -4.44 -21.75
C GLN A 131 -12.83 -3.36 -20.72
N ILE A 132 -13.56 -2.24 -20.68
CA ILE A 132 -13.29 -1.15 -19.74
C ILE A 132 -13.78 -1.49 -18.33
N LEU A 133 -14.96 -2.12 -18.20
CA LEU A 133 -15.50 -2.54 -16.90
C LEU A 133 -14.66 -3.66 -16.27
N GLU A 134 -13.98 -4.49 -17.06
CA GLU A 134 -13.06 -5.51 -16.55
C GLU A 134 -11.68 -4.97 -16.14
N LEU A 135 -11.38 -3.69 -16.40
CA LEU A 135 -10.15 -3.05 -15.90
C LEU A 135 -10.10 -3.10 -14.36
N PRO A 136 -8.90 -3.14 -13.75
CA PRO A 136 -8.77 -3.03 -12.30
C PRO A 136 -9.49 -1.77 -11.76
N ALA A 137 -10.11 -1.89 -10.58
CA ALA A 137 -10.82 -0.81 -9.90
C ALA A 137 -10.06 0.52 -9.88
N GLU A 138 -8.75 0.46 -9.60
CA GLU A 138 -7.87 1.62 -9.59
C GLU A 138 -7.80 2.32 -10.97
N LYS A 139 -7.73 1.57 -12.07
CA LYS A 139 -7.71 2.15 -13.43
C LYS A 139 -9.04 2.79 -13.80
N ARG A 140 -10.16 2.14 -13.44
CA ARG A 140 -11.50 2.73 -13.67
C ARG A 140 -11.66 4.02 -12.88
N LYS A 141 -11.18 4.05 -11.63
CA LYS A 141 -11.16 5.25 -10.80
C LYS A 141 -10.30 6.36 -11.41
N GLU A 142 -9.11 6.04 -11.92
CA GLU A 142 -8.27 7.02 -12.62
C GLU A 142 -8.97 7.65 -13.83
N LEU A 143 -9.73 6.87 -14.60
CA LEU A 143 -10.51 7.39 -15.73
C LEU A 143 -11.59 8.38 -15.27
N VAL A 144 -12.31 8.06 -14.20
CA VAL A 144 -13.33 8.95 -13.62
C VAL A 144 -12.69 10.23 -13.07
N GLU A 145 -11.59 10.11 -12.33
CA GLU A 145 -10.88 11.27 -11.77
C GLU A 145 -10.34 12.19 -12.88
N ALA A 146 -9.86 11.62 -13.98
CA ALA A 146 -9.34 12.40 -15.10
C ALA A 146 -10.45 13.15 -15.86
N GLU A 147 -11.62 12.53 -16.04
CA GLU A 147 -12.80 13.20 -16.61
C GLU A 147 -13.37 14.28 -15.68
N GLU A 148 -13.46 14.01 -14.37
CA GLU A 148 -13.85 15.03 -13.40
C GLU A 148 -12.90 16.23 -13.43
N LYS A 149 -11.59 15.96 -13.53
CA LYS A 149 -10.58 17.02 -13.65
C LYS A 149 -10.78 17.83 -14.94
N ARG A 150 -11.04 17.17 -16.07
CA ARG A 150 -11.35 17.83 -17.35
C ARG A 150 -12.59 18.73 -17.24
N GLN A 151 -13.68 18.23 -16.67
CA GLN A 151 -14.91 19.01 -16.49
C GLN A 151 -14.69 20.23 -15.59
N ARG A 152 -13.93 20.08 -14.49
CA ARG A 152 -13.56 21.21 -13.63
C ARG A 152 -12.76 22.27 -14.38
N ILE A 153 -11.81 21.87 -15.22
CA ILE A 153 -11.03 22.80 -16.05
C ILE A 153 -11.94 23.61 -16.98
N LEU A 154 -12.91 22.97 -17.63
CA LEU A 154 -13.86 23.64 -18.52
C LEU A 154 -14.77 24.62 -17.77
N ILE A 155 -15.27 24.20 -16.60
CA ILE A 155 -16.10 25.06 -15.73
C ILE A 155 -15.28 26.28 -15.29
N GLU A 156 -14.06 26.06 -14.81
CA GLU A 156 -13.15 27.12 -14.35
C GLU A 156 -12.82 28.12 -15.48
N GLN A 157 -12.60 27.63 -16.71
CA GLN A 157 -12.39 28.49 -17.88
C GLN A 157 -13.63 29.34 -18.19
N ALA A 158 -14.83 28.75 -18.12
CA ALA A 158 -16.09 29.46 -18.36
C ALA A 158 -16.38 30.49 -17.26
N GLU A 159 -16.16 30.14 -16.00
CA GLU A 159 -16.29 31.04 -14.85
C GLU A 159 -15.30 32.20 -14.94
N ALA A 160 -14.03 31.93 -15.24
CA ALA A 160 -13.03 32.97 -15.44
C ALA A 160 -13.39 33.92 -16.59
N ALA A 161 -13.99 33.41 -17.67
CA ALA A 161 -14.46 34.25 -18.77
C ALA A 161 -15.64 35.14 -18.35
N ARG A 162 -16.61 34.60 -17.61
CA ARG A 162 -17.75 35.35 -17.07
C ARG A 162 -17.31 36.43 -16.08
N ALA A 163 -16.49 36.05 -15.09
CA ALA A 163 -15.96 36.96 -14.08
C ALA A 163 -15.17 38.12 -14.72
N ARG A 164 -14.45 37.86 -15.82
CA ARG A 164 -13.74 38.91 -16.57
C ARG A 164 -14.72 39.88 -17.24
N ALA A 165 -15.79 39.39 -17.84
CA ALA A 165 -16.80 40.24 -18.48
C ALA A 165 -17.52 41.13 -17.44
N GLU A 166 -17.95 40.53 -16.32
CA GLU A 166 -18.59 41.24 -15.21
C GLU A 166 -17.66 42.30 -14.57
N ALA A 167 -16.37 41.97 -14.40
CA ALA A 167 -15.41 42.92 -13.86
C ALA A 167 -15.14 44.09 -14.83
N GLN A 168 -15.26 43.88 -16.14
CA GLN A 168 -15.13 44.97 -17.11
C GLN A 168 -16.33 45.92 -17.07
N THR A 169 -17.56 45.41 -16.93
CA THR A 169 -18.75 46.25 -16.77
C THR A 169 -18.71 47.01 -15.46
N ALA A 170 -18.38 46.35 -14.35
CA ALA A 170 -18.24 46.99 -13.04
C ALA A 170 -17.18 48.10 -13.03
N ARG A 171 -16.09 47.93 -13.79
CA ARG A 171 -15.07 48.97 -13.95
C ARG A 171 -15.62 50.21 -14.65
N GLN A 172 -16.39 50.05 -15.73
CA GLN A 172 -16.99 51.16 -16.46
C GLN A 172 -18.01 51.90 -15.59
N GLU A 173 -18.83 51.17 -14.85
CA GLU A 173 -19.78 51.73 -13.89
C GLU A 173 -19.08 52.55 -12.80
N ALA A 174 -18.01 52.02 -12.22
CA ALA A 174 -17.23 52.72 -11.19
C ALA A 174 -16.53 53.97 -11.75
N GLU A 175 -16.04 53.94 -13.00
CA GLU A 175 -15.45 55.11 -13.66
C GLU A 175 -16.50 56.21 -13.90
N LEU A 176 -17.72 55.86 -14.32
CA LEU A 176 -18.83 56.81 -14.48
C LEU A 176 -19.29 57.39 -13.13
N ALA A 177 -19.46 56.55 -12.10
CA ALA A 177 -19.84 56.98 -10.76
C ALA A 177 -18.78 57.87 -10.11
N ARG A 178 -17.50 57.61 -10.39
CA ARG A 178 -16.40 58.47 -9.96
C ARG A 178 -16.49 59.85 -10.62
N GLN A 179 -16.76 59.92 -11.93
CA GLN A 179 -16.88 61.20 -12.63
C GLN A 179 -18.05 62.01 -12.08
N SER A 180 -19.21 61.39 -11.86
CA SER A 180 -20.36 62.08 -11.26
C SER A 180 -20.07 62.59 -9.85
N ALA A 181 -19.37 61.81 -9.01
CA ALA A 181 -18.99 62.25 -7.67
C ALA A 181 -18.01 63.43 -7.69
N LEU A 182 -17.09 63.50 -8.67
CA LEU A 182 -16.20 64.65 -8.85
C LEU A 182 -16.95 65.90 -9.32
N GLU A 183 -17.93 65.74 -10.20
CA GLU A 183 -18.80 66.84 -10.63
C GLU A 183 -19.66 67.36 -9.46
N GLU A 184 -20.23 66.46 -8.65
CA GLU A 184 -20.93 66.81 -7.40
C GLU A 184 -20.02 67.59 -6.44
N ALA A 185 -18.75 67.19 -6.30
CA ALA A 185 -17.77 67.89 -5.46
C ALA A 185 -17.46 69.31 -5.96
N LEU A 186 -17.48 69.54 -7.27
CA LEU A 186 -17.30 70.87 -7.88
C LEU A 186 -18.53 71.76 -7.70
N LEU A 187 -19.72 71.18 -7.68
CA LEU A 187 -21.00 71.89 -7.52
C LEU A 187 -21.44 72.04 -6.06
N ALA A 188 -20.74 71.42 -5.12
CA ALA A 188 -21.05 71.41 -3.69
C ALA A 188 -21.11 72.82 -3.10
N LYS A 189 -22.16 73.08 -2.31
CA LYS A 189 -22.41 74.40 -1.69
C LYS A 189 -21.71 74.54 -0.34
N SER A 190 -21.41 73.42 0.32
CA SER A 190 -20.72 73.40 1.61
C SER A 190 -19.41 72.60 1.56
N LEU A 191 -18.49 72.90 2.49
CA LEU A 191 -17.23 72.17 2.63
C LEU A 191 -17.45 70.71 3.07
N ALA A 192 -18.53 70.44 3.81
CA ALA A 192 -18.91 69.09 4.20
C ALA A 192 -19.39 68.26 3.00
N GLU A 193 -20.27 68.82 2.16
CA GLU A 193 -20.71 68.19 0.90
C GLU A 193 -19.52 67.91 -0.02
N LYS A 194 -18.62 68.90 -0.19
CA LYS A 194 -17.43 68.74 -1.00
C LYS A 194 -16.54 67.60 -0.52
N LYS A 195 -16.25 67.53 0.79
CA LYS A 195 -15.43 66.46 1.38
C LYS A 195 -16.07 65.08 1.24
N ILE A 196 -17.39 64.96 1.42
CA ILE A 196 -18.11 63.69 1.22
C ILE A 196 -18.07 63.27 -0.24
N ALA A 197 -18.30 64.19 -1.19
CA ALA A 197 -18.26 63.90 -2.62
C ALA A 197 -16.83 63.51 -3.09
N GLU A 198 -15.79 64.19 -2.58
CA GLU A 198 -14.39 63.81 -2.82
C GLU A 198 -14.06 62.41 -2.26
N GLU A 199 -14.57 62.07 -1.07
CA GLU A 199 -14.39 60.74 -0.50
C GLU A 199 -15.16 59.67 -1.27
N ARG A 200 -16.39 59.97 -1.71
CA ARG A 200 -17.16 59.09 -2.59
C ARG A 200 -16.42 58.81 -3.89
N ALA A 201 -15.82 59.83 -4.51
CA ALA A 201 -14.99 59.65 -5.70
C ALA A 201 -13.76 58.74 -5.45
N ARG A 202 -13.18 58.75 -4.24
CA ARG A 202 -12.08 57.85 -3.84
C ARG A 202 -12.56 56.42 -3.60
N VAL A 203 -13.73 56.23 -3.00
CA VAL A 203 -14.36 54.91 -2.84
C VAL A 203 -14.66 54.30 -4.22
N GLU A 204 -15.24 55.07 -5.14
CA GLU A 204 -15.50 54.59 -6.51
C GLU A 204 -14.19 54.35 -7.30
N GLN A 205 -13.15 55.16 -7.07
CA GLN A 205 -11.81 54.87 -7.60
C GLN A 205 -11.26 53.53 -7.07
N MET A 206 -11.46 53.25 -5.78
CA MET A 206 -11.07 51.97 -5.19
C MET A 206 -11.86 50.84 -5.85
N ARG A 207 -13.18 50.97 -6.00
CA ARG A 207 -14.03 49.98 -6.70
C ARG A 207 -13.56 49.71 -8.13
N GLY A 208 -13.19 50.75 -8.89
CA GLY A 208 -12.57 50.59 -10.22
C GLY A 208 -11.21 49.86 -10.18
N THR A 209 -10.44 50.07 -9.12
CA THR A 209 -9.18 49.34 -8.87
C THR A 209 -9.45 47.86 -8.55
N LEU A 210 -10.44 47.57 -7.69
CA LEU A 210 -10.88 46.21 -7.37
C LEU A 210 -11.37 45.47 -8.61
N ALA A 211 -12.18 46.13 -9.46
CA ALA A 211 -12.63 45.57 -10.73
C ALA A 211 -11.45 45.23 -11.67
N THR A 212 -10.42 46.08 -11.72
CA THR A 212 -9.19 45.80 -12.48
C THR A 212 -8.43 44.60 -11.93
N LEU A 213 -8.31 44.48 -10.61
CA LEU A 213 -7.70 43.33 -9.95
C LEU A 213 -8.49 42.04 -10.20
N ARG A 214 -9.82 42.11 -10.23
CA ARG A 214 -10.69 40.97 -10.54
C ARG A 214 -10.49 40.48 -11.99
N VAL A 215 -10.32 41.39 -12.96
CA VAL A 215 -9.93 41.03 -14.33
C VAL A 215 -8.57 40.30 -14.34
N GLN A 216 -7.60 40.78 -13.56
CA GLN A 216 -6.28 40.14 -13.46
C GLN A 216 -6.38 38.75 -12.84
N LEU A 217 -7.12 38.60 -11.73
CA LEU A 217 -7.34 37.32 -11.04
C LEU A 217 -8.05 36.32 -11.96
N ALA A 218 -9.11 36.73 -12.66
CA ALA A 218 -9.79 35.91 -13.67
C ALA A 218 -8.82 35.50 -14.80
N GLY A 219 -7.95 36.41 -15.24
CA GLY A 219 -6.91 36.11 -16.21
C GLY A 219 -5.84 35.13 -15.70
N GLU A 220 -5.51 35.16 -14.40
CA GLU A 220 -4.63 34.16 -13.76
C GLU A 220 -5.32 32.81 -13.63
N ARG A 221 -6.60 32.78 -13.22
CA ARG A 221 -7.44 31.55 -13.13
C ARG A 221 -7.54 30.86 -14.50
N LYS A 222 -7.85 31.61 -15.56
CA LYS A 222 -7.88 31.06 -16.93
C LYS A 222 -6.53 30.48 -17.35
N ARG A 223 -5.44 31.24 -17.18
CA ARG A 223 -4.08 30.75 -17.52
C ARG A 223 -3.72 29.49 -16.74
N HIS A 224 -4.14 29.40 -15.49
CA HIS A 224 -3.95 28.20 -14.67
C HIS A 224 -4.77 27.02 -15.20
N ALA A 225 -6.04 27.22 -15.52
CA ALA A 225 -6.88 26.17 -16.12
C ALA A 225 -6.31 25.67 -17.47
N ASP A 226 -5.80 26.57 -18.31
CA ASP A 226 -5.13 26.22 -19.58
C ASP A 226 -3.84 25.40 -19.31
N GLN A 227 -3.06 25.77 -18.30
CA GLN A 227 -1.89 24.99 -17.87
C GLN A 227 -2.27 23.61 -17.36
N MET A 228 -3.36 23.48 -16.61
CA MET A 228 -3.89 22.19 -16.14
C MET A 228 -4.35 21.32 -17.31
N ALA A 229 -5.03 21.90 -18.31
CA ALA A 229 -5.43 21.19 -19.53
C ALA A 229 -4.21 20.61 -20.25
N GLY A 230 -3.18 21.44 -20.47
CA GLY A 230 -1.93 21.01 -21.11
C GLY A 230 -1.12 20.01 -20.27
N ALA A 231 -1.22 20.07 -18.93
CA ALA A 231 -0.60 19.09 -18.05
C ALA A 231 -1.32 17.72 -18.12
N LEU A 232 -2.65 17.72 -18.16
CA LEU A 232 -3.46 16.51 -18.32
C LEU A 232 -3.19 15.83 -19.67
N GLU A 233 -3.18 16.59 -20.76
CA GLU A 233 -2.86 16.09 -22.11
C GLU A 233 -1.46 15.45 -22.15
N LYS A 234 -0.46 16.12 -21.56
CA LYS A 234 0.91 15.58 -21.44
C LYS A 234 0.95 14.29 -20.63
N LEU A 235 0.20 14.21 -19.53
CA LEU A 235 0.13 13.01 -18.70
C LEU A 235 -0.44 11.84 -19.50
N ASP A 236 -1.51 12.06 -20.26
CA ASP A 236 -2.12 11.01 -21.10
C ASP A 236 -1.20 10.58 -22.23
N LYS A 237 -0.48 11.53 -22.85
CA LYS A 237 0.59 11.23 -23.80
C LYS A 237 1.69 10.36 -23.17
N TYR A 238 2.14 10.68 -21.96
CA TYR A 238 3.15 9.87 -21.28
C TYR A 238 2.62 8.48 -20.91
N ARG A 239 1.36 8.35 -20.48
CA ARG A 239 0.73 7.04 -20.22
C ARG A 239 0.75 6.16 -21.47
N GLN A 240 0.40 6.72 -22.63
CA GLN A 240 0.44 6.02 -23.91
C GLN A 240 1.86 5.59 -24.26
N GLN A 241 2.82 6.52 -24.20
CA GLN A 241 4.23 6.22 -24.48
C GLN A 241 4.77 5.10 -23.56
N VAL A 242 4.46 5.14 -22.26
CA VAL A 242 4.87 4.08 -21.31
C VAL A 242 4.22 2.74 -21.65
N ALA A 243 2.96 2.73 -22.10
CA ALA A 243 2.28 1.51 -22.53
C ALA A 243 2.90 0.90 -23.79
N ASP A 244 3.36 1.73 -24.73
CA ASP A 244 3.92 1.32 -26.02
C ASP A 244 5.39 0.84 -25.93
N VAL A 245 6.14 1.31 -24.92
CA VAL A 245 7.60 1.12 -24.76
C VAL A 245 8.05 -0.32 -24.43
N ARG A 246 7.18 -1.33 -24.43
CA ARG A 246 7.45 -2.67 -23.87
C ARG A 246 8.67 -3.41 -24.43
N THR A 247 9.18 -3.05 -25.62
CA THR A 247 10.31 -3.74 -26.26
C THR A 247 11.51 -2.84 -26.60
N ASP A 248 11.35 -1.51 -26.67
CA ASP A 248 12.42 -0.60 -27.09
C ASP A 248 13.00 0.20 -25.90
N THR A 249 14.20 -0.20 -25.48
CA THR A 249 14.93 0.46 -24.39
C THR A 249 15.35 1.89 -24.71
N GLN A 250 15.56 2.26 -25.98
CA GLN A 250 15.98 3.61 -26.36
C GLN A 250 14.80 4.58 -26.22
N THR A 251 13.61 4.18 -26.67
CA THR A 251 12.38 4.95 -26.44
C THR A 251 12.05 5.02 -24.94
N ALA A 252 12.32 3.96 -24.16
CA ALA A 252 12.17 3.99 -22.70
C ALA A 252 13.05 5.06 -22.05
N ASP A 253 14.33 5.11 -22.41
CA ASP A 253 15.29 6.07 -21.87
C ASP A 253 14.91 7.52 -22.24
N ALA A 254 14.50 7.76 -23.49
CA ALA A 254 14.05 9.07 -23.95
C ALA A 254 12.76 9.53 -23.25
N THR A 255 11.78 8.63 -23.12
CA THR A 255 10.50 8.90 -22.43
C THR A 255 10.75 9.19 -20.94
N TYR A 256 11.67 8.45 -20.31
CA TYR A 256 12.09 8.70 -18.93
C TYR A 256 12.65 10.10 -18.74
N ASP A 257 13.54 10.55 -19.63
CA ASP A 257 14.14 11.89 -19.56
C ASP A 257 13.10 13.00 -19.76
N GLN A 258 12.13 12.79 -20.65
CA GLN A 258 11.00 13.71 -20.85
C GLN A 258 10.12 13.83 -19.59
N ILE A 259 9.75 12.70 -18.98
CA ILE A 259 8.97 12.68 -17.74
C ILE A 259 9.76 13.34 -16.60
N VAL A 260 11.07 13.10 -16.52
CA VAL A 260 11.97 13.73 -15.56
C VAL A 260 11.99 15.26 -15.72
N ALA A 261 12.05 15.76 -16.95
CA ALA A 261 12.02 17.19 -17.23
C ALA A 261 10.68 17.81 -16.78
N SER A 262 9.57 17.18 -17.14
CA SER A 262 8.22 17.59 -16.73
C SER A 262 8.03 17.56 -15.22
N LEU A 263 8.54 16.53 -14.53
CA LEU A 263 8.55 16.47 -13.06
C LEU A 263 9.36 17.59 -12.42
N THR A 264 10.50 17.94 -13.03
CA THR A 264 11.36 19.02 -12.52
C THR A 264 10.63 20.36 -12.62
N LEU A 265 9.98 20.62 -13.75
CA LEU A 265 9.13 21.80 -13.94
C LEU A 265 7.96 21.81 -12.93
N GLY A 266 7.18 20.73 -12.84
CA GLY A 266 6.02 20.64 -11.94
C GLY A 266 6.40 20.83 -10.46
N ARG A 267 7.52 20.26 -10.02
CA ARG A 267 8.05 20.47 -8.65
C ARG A 267 8.45 21.92 -8.41
N SER A 268 9.09 22.57 -9.39
CA SER A 268 9.47 23.99 -9.26
C SER A 268 8.25 24.91 -9.18
N GLN A 269 7.20 24.63 -9.96
CA GLN A 269 5.93 25.35 -9.93
C GLN A 269 5.19 25.14 -8.60
N LEU A 270 5.17 23.90 -8.10
CA LEU A 270 4.58 23.59 -6.80
C LEU A 270 5.32 24.32 -5.68
N GLU A 271 6.65 24.36 -5.72
CA GLU A 271 7.44 25.10 -4.73
C GLU A 271 7.13 26.61 -4.76
N GLN A 272 7.07 27.20 -5.95
CA GLN A 272 6.69 28.60 -6.11
C GLN A 272 5.27 28.87 -5.57
N ALA A 273 4.32 27.99 -5.87
CA ALA A 273 2.94 28.11 -5.38
C ALA A 273 2.84 27.94 -3.86
N LEU A 274 3.58 26.99 -3.27
CA LEU A 274 3.70 26.86 -1.83
C LEU A 274 4.34 28.10 -1.21
N ASN A 275 5.39 28.66 -1.79
CA ASN A 275 6.00 29.89 -1.28
C ASN A 275 5.06 31.09 -1.39
N ALA A 276 4.17 31.14 -2.38
CA ALA A 276 3.18 32.20 -2.56
C ALA A 276 2.08 32.18 -1.47
N LEU A 277 1.65 31.01 -0.98
CA LEU A 277 0.63 30.90 0.07
C LEU A 277 0.96 31.62 1.39
N GLY A 278 2.24 31.95 1.64
CA GLY A 278 2.69 32.66 2.83
C GLY A 278 2.89 34.16 2.62
N LYS A 279 2.66 34.68 1.42
CA LYS A 279 2.81 36.11 1.10
C LYS A 279 1.51 36.85 1.39
N ASP A 280 1.62 38.13 1.72
CA ASP A 280 0.47 39.01 1.87
C ASP A 280 -0.31 39.10 0.55
N PRO A 281 -1.65 39.23 0.62
CA PRO A 281 -2.49 39.35 -0.56
C PRO A 281 -2.10 40.61 -1.35
N LYS A 282 -2.28 40.57 -2.67
CA LYS A 282 -1.95 41.72 -3.54
C LYS A 282 -3.00 42.83 -3.51
N ILE A 283 -4.13 42.57 -2.86
CA ILE A 283 -5.31 43.45 -2.85
C ILE A 283 -5.06 44.61 -1.87
N PRO A 284 -5.19 45.88 -2.30
CA PRO A 284 -4.98 47.03 -1.45
C PRO A 284 -6.06 47.13 -0.37
N THR A 285 -5.69 47.65 0.80
CA THR A 285 -6.65 47.99 1.86
C THR A 285 -7.15 49.41 1.64
N TYR A 286 -8.46 49.62 1.82
CA TYR A 286 -9.04 50.96 1.84
C TYR A 286 -9.00 51.53 3.26
N VAL A 287 -8.56 52.78 3.40
CA VAL A 287 -8.61 53.52 4.66
C VAL A 287 -9.22 54.89 4.34
N PRO A 288 -10.40 55.22 4.92
CA PRO A 288 -11.02 56.52 4.72
C PRO A 288 -10.08 57.66 5.13
N GLN A 289 -10.04 58.75 4.37
CA GLN A 289 -9.23 59.93 4.73
C GLN A 289 -9.96 60.94 5.60
N ILE A 290 -11.28 60.84 5.63
CA ILE A 290 -12.12 61.67 6.49
C ILE A 290 -12.64 60.82 7.65
N ASP A 291 -12.66 61.43 8.84
CA ASP A 291 -13.36 60.85 9.98
C ASP A 291 -14.85 61.10 9.83
N LEU A 292 -15.60 60.07 9.43
CA LEU A 292 -17.05 60.15 9.24
C LEU A 292 -17.81 60.43 10.54
N THR A 293 -17.15 60.36 11.70
CA THR A 293 -17.75 60.68 13.01
C THR A 293 -17.69 62.17 13.38
N ASP A 294 -17.02 63.00 12.56
CA ASP A 294 -16.92 64.43 12.80
C ASP A 294 -18.31 65.12 12.70
N PRO A 295 -18.74 65.90 13.72
CA PRO A 295 -20.01 66.65 13.71
C PRO A 295 -20.19 67.60 12.52
N MET A 296 -19.11 68.01 11.85
CA MET A 296 -19.16 68.81 10.61
C MET A 296 -20.03 68.16 9.52
N PHE A 297 -20.23 66.84 9.56
CA PHE A 297 -21.02 66.08 8.59
C PHE A 297 -22.49 65.87 8.98
N ASP A 298 -22.95 66.37 10.13
CA ASP A 298 -24.36 66.24 10.54
C ASP A 298 -25.37 66.94 9.61
N PRO A 299 -25.08 68.12 9.02
CA PRO A 299 -25.98 68.75 8.04
C PRO A 299 -26.19 67.92 6.77
N VAL A 300 -25.32 66.94 6.51
CA VAL A 300 -25.30 66.06 5.33
C VAL A 300 -25.42 64.60 5.74
N ALA A 301 -26.21 64.32 6.77
CA ALA A 301 -26.35 62.99 7.37
C ALA A 301 -26.77 61.89 6.38
N GLU A 302 -27.60 62.21 5.38
CA GLU A 302 -28.03 61.24 4.36
C GLU A 302 -26.86 60.81 3.46
N GLU A 303 -26.09 61.78 2.95
CA GLU A 303 -24.91 61.51 2.12
C GLU A 303 -23.80 60.81 2.92
N ARG A 304 -23.65 61.17 4.20
CA ARG A 304 -22.79 60.43 5.13
C ARG A 304 -23.22 58.96 5.22
N ALA A 305 -24.51 58.68 5.39
CA ALA A 305 -25.01 57.30 5.50
C ALA A 305 -24.78 56.51 4.20
N LYS A 306 -24.99 57.13 3.04
CA LYS A 306 -24.67 56.52 1.73
C LYS A 306 -23.19 56.19 1.60
N LEU A 307 -22.31 57.13 1.94
CA LEU A 307 -20.86 56.92 1.88
C LEU A 307 -20.39 55.81 2.83
N THR A 308 -20.93 55.74 4.05
CA THR A 308 -20.63 54.66 5.00
C THR A 308 -21.07 53.30 4.46
N ALA A 309 -22.26 53.23 3.86
CA ALA A 309 -22.75 52.00 3.22
C ALA A 309 -21.83 51.56 2.07
N THR A 310 -21.47 52.46 1.15
CA THR A 310 -20.55 52.14 0.03
C THR A 310 -19.15 51.76 0.54
N THR A 311 -18.65 52.41 1.60
CA THR A 311 -17.37 52.04 2.21
C THR A 311 -17.42 50.63 2.79
N THR A 312 -18.50 50.29 3.49
CA THR A 312 -18.71 48.94 4.05
C THR A 312 -18.82 47.88 2.95
N GLU A 313 -19.48 48.20 1.83
CA GLU A 313 -19.56 47.34 0.65
C GLU A 313 -18.18 47.10 0.02
N VAL A 314 -17.36 48.15 -0.13
CA VAL A 314 -15.99 48.04 -0.65
C VAL A 314 -15.09 47.23 0.29
N GLU A 315 -15.20 47.42 1.60
CA GLU A 315 -14.47 46.60 2.58
C GLU A 315 -14.87 45.12 2.53
N ALA A 316 -16.17 44.83 2.40
CA ALA A 316 -16.67 43.48 2.21
C ALA A 316 -16.17 42.86 0.88
N GLU A 317 -16.14 43.64 -0.21
CA GLU A 317 -15.61 43.22 -1.50
C GLU A 317 -14.10 42.93 -1.43
N ILE A 318 -13.31 43.76 -0.73
CA ILE A 318 -11.88 43.52 -0.47
C ILE A 318 -11.71 42.20 0.29
N ALA A 319 -12.46 41.98 1.37
CA ALA A 319 -12.38 40.75 2.15
C ALA A 319 -12.76 39.51 1.33
N ALA A 320 -13.80 39.61 0.49
CA ALA A 320 -14.23 38.55 -0.41
C ALA A 320 -13.17 38.22 -1.46
N MET A 321 -12.56 39.23 -2.10
CA MET A 321 -11.48 39.01 -3.06
C MET A 321 -10.23 38.43 -2.41
N ILE A 322 -9.88 38.80 -1.17
CA ILE A 322 -8.76 38.19 -0.44
C ILE A 322 -9.04 36.70 -0.18
N ALA A 323 -10.27 36.35 0.18
CA ALA A 323 -10.68 34.96 0.33
C ALA A 323 -10.61 34.20 -1.00
N GLU A 324 -11.11 34.78 -2.09
CA GLU A 324 -11.06 34.20 -3.43
C GLU A 324 -9.61 34.00 -3.91
N GLU A 325 -8.73 34.99 -3.74
CA GLU A 325 -7.32 34.87 -4.10
C GLU A 325 -6.65 33.71 -3.35
N ARG A 326 -6.86 33.61 -2.03
CA ARG A 326 -6.31 32.54 -1.20
C ARG A 326 -6.84 31.17 -1.60
N ASP A 327 -8.13 31.08 -1.91
CA ASP A 327 -8.75 29.84 -2.36
C ASP A 327 -8.22 29.41 -3.73
N ALA A 328 -8.08 30.34 -4.68
CA ALA A 328 -7.47 30.08 -5.99
C ALA A 328 -6.01 29.63 -5.86
N GLN A 329 -5.21 30.28 -5.01
CA GLN A 329 -3.82 29.87 -4.72
C GLN A 329 -3.76 28.47 -4.12
N TRP A 330 -4.68 28.13 -3.22
CA TRP A 330 -4.74 26.80 -2.62
C TRP A 330 -5.16 25.72 -3.61
N THR A 331 -6.16 26.00 -4.46
CA THR A 331 -6.57 25.13 -5.56
C THR A 331 -5.38 24.84 -6.47
N ARG A 332 -4.63 25.88 -6.87
CA ARG A 332 -3.40 25.73 -7.64
C ARG A 332 -2.37 24.82 -6.99
N VAL A 333 -2.11 25.00 -5.69
CA VAL A 333 -1.17 24.12 -4.96
C VAL A 333 -1.66 22.68 -4.93
N THR A 334 -2.96 22.47 -4.73
CA THR A 334 -3.56 21.13 -4.66
C THR A 334 -3.47 20.42 -6.01
N GLU A 335 -3.75 21.12 -7.10
CA GLU A 335 -3.67 20.58 -8.46
C GLU A 335 -2.21 20.26 -8.86
N LEU A 336 -1.27 21.17 -8.61
CA LEU A 336 0.15 20.93 -8.87
C LEU A 336 0.70 19.75 -8.05
N ALA A 337 0.26 19.60 -6.79
CA ALA A 337 0.61 18.44 -5.99
C ALA A 337 -0.03 17.14 -6.52
N GLY A 338 -1.26 17.25 -7.04
CA GLY A 338 -1.98 16.18 -7.73
C GLY A 338 -1.26 15.68 -8.98
N ASP A 339 -0.65 16.58 -9.77
CA ASP A 339 0.02 16.25 -11.04
C ASP A 339 1.40 15.62 -10.87
N VAL A 340 2.13 15.98 -9.80
CA VAL A 340 3.48 15.43 -9.53
C VAL A 340 3.44 13.93 -9.23
N ALA A 341 2.39 13.43 -8.58
CA ALA A 341 2.31 12.03 -8.16
C ALA A 341 2.15 11.04 -9.35
N PRO A 342 1.18 11.22 -10.27
CA PRO A 342 1.03 10.39 -11.47
C PRO A 342 2.28 10.37 -12.35
N LEU A 343 2.89 11.55 -12.58
CA LEU A 343 4.14 11.64 -13.34
C LEU A 343 5.28 10.85 -12.68
N ASN A 344 5.38 10.88 -11.35
CA ASN A 344 6.36 10.07 -10.64
C ASN A 344 6.02 8.58 -10.73
N GLY A 345 4.74 8.19 -10.72
CA GLY A 345 4.31 6.82 -10.97
C GLY A 345 4.82 6.29 -12.32
N LEU A 346 4.56 7.02 -13.41
CA LEU A 346 5.03 6.67 -14.75
C LEU A 346 6.56 6.57 -14.83
N ARG A 347 7.28 7.48 -14.17
CA ARG A 347 8.75 7.42 -14.09
C ARG A 347 9.24 6.11 -13.47
N LEU A 348 8.56 5.61 -12.44
CA LEU A 348 8.95 4.37 -11.75
C LEU A 348 8.58 3.13 -12.55
N GLU A 349 7.45 3.15 -13.26
CA GLU A 349 7.05 2.08 -14.18
C GLU A 349 8.08 1.88 -15.30
N LEU A 350 8.73 2.96 -15.75
CA LEU A 350 9.81 2.90 -16.73
C LEU A 350 11.13 2.37 -16.17
N LEU A 351 11.42 2.47 -14.86
CA LEU A 351 12.71 2.02 -14.29
C LEU A 351 13.12 0.58 -14.66
N PRO A 352 12.23 -0.43 -14.60
CA PRO A 352 12.55 -1.79 -15.04
C PRO A 352 12.68 -1.95 -16.57
N LEU A 353 12.24 -0.97 -17.36
CA LEU A 353 12.31 -0.96 -18.83
C LEU A 353 13.52 -0.18 -19.37
N LEU A 354 14.19 0.63 -18.53
CA LEU A 354 15.40 1.36 -18.93
C LEU A 354 16.54 0.44 -19.36
N SER A 355 17.38 0.94 -20.26
CA SER A 355 18.64 0.29 -20.62
C SER A 355 19.53 0.04 -19.40
N LYS A 356 20.40 -0.97 -19.46
CA LYS A 356 21.29 -1.32 -18.33
C LYS A 356 22.18 -0.15 -17.93
N ASP A 357 22.70 0.59 -18.91
CA ASP A 357 23.59 1.73 -18.67
C ASP A 357 22.82 2.91 -18.06
N LYS A 358 21.66 3.28 -18.62
CA LYS A 358 20.82 4.32 -18.05
C LYS A 358 20.36 3.96 -16.63
N ARG A 359 19.96 2.71 -16.39
CA ARG A 359 19.57 2.23 -15.06
C ARG A 359 20.73 2.30 -14.07
N LYS A 360 21.94 1.89 -14.48
CA LYS A 360 23.15 1.98 -13.65
C LYS A 360 23.51 3.43 -13.35
N ASP A 361 23.33 4.34 -14.30
CA ASP A 361 23.56 5.77 -14.09
C ASP A 361 22.52 6.38 -13.14
N VAL A 362 21.23 6.11 -13.37
CA VAL A 362 20.15 6.66 -12.53
C VAL A 362 20.10 6.04 -11.13
N LEU A 363 20.42 4.75 -10.97
CA LEU A 363 20.36 4.03 -9.68
C LEU A 363 21.73 3.84 -8.99
N GLY A 364 22.81 4.25 -9.64
CA GLY A 364 24.17 4.15 -9.14
C GLY A 364 24.62 5.40 -8.38
N LEU A 365 25.83 5.33 -7.83
CA LEU A 365 26.50 6.48 -7.19
C LEU A 365 27.19 7.36 -8.26
N THR A 366 26.47 7.74 -9.30
CA THR A 366 26.95 8.66 -10.36
C THR A 366 26.40 10.06 -10.15
N GLY A 367 26.84 11.02 -10.96
CA GLY A 367 26.26 12.37 -10.96
C GLY A 367 24.75 12.38 -11.22
N ALA A 368 24.26 11.53 -12.13
CA ALA A 368 22.84 11.39 -12.43
C ALA A 368 22.06 10.78 -11.26
N GLY A 369 22.61 9.74 -10.63
CA GLY A 369 22.03 9.15 -9.42
C GLY A 369 21.97 10.12 -8.25
N PHE A 370 23.00 10.95 -8.05
CA PHE A 370 22.98 12.00 -7.02
C PHE A 370 21.99 13.13 -7.34
N ALA A 371 21.86 13.52 -8.61
CA ALA A 371 20.81 14.44 -9.04
C ALA A 371 19.42 13.84 -8.82
N GLN A 372 19.25 12.53 -9.02
CA GLN A 372 18.01 11.82 -8.74
C GLN A 372 17.70 11.77 -7.23
N PHE A 373 18.71 11.56 -6.39
CA PHE A 373 18.59 11.63 -4.93
C PHE A 373 18.04 12.99 -4.49
N TRP A 374 18.65 14.11 -4.91
CA TRP A 374 18.19 15.44 -4.53
C TRP A 374 16.80 15.76 -5.04
N ARG A 375 16.44 15.29 -6.23
CA ARG A 375 15.08 15.42 -6.76
C ARG A 375 14.05 14.70 -5.89
N GLU A 376 14.37 13.51 -5.39
CA GLU A 376 13.50 12.74 -4.48
C GLU A 376 13.43 13.37 -3.09
N VAL A 377 14.56 13.85 -2.53
CA VAL A 377 14.58 14.59 -1.26
C VAL A 377 13.74 15.86 -1.34
N ARG A 378 13.90 16.65 -2.41
CA ARG A 378 13.10 17.86 -2.65
C ARG A 378 11.62 17.52 -2.82
N GLN A 379 11.28 16.42 -3.48
CA GLN A 379 9.88 15.99 -3.55
C GLN A 379 9.32 15.63 -2.16
N ILE A 380 10.08 14.94 -1.31
CA ILE A 380 9.64 14.67 0.07
C ILE A 380 9.40 15.99 0.80
N ASP A 381 10.34 16.95 0.75
CA ASP A 381 10.16 18.27 1.39
C ASP A 381 8.89 18.98 0.92
N LEU A 382 8.68 19.08 -0.40
CA LEU A 382 7.51 19.73 -0.99
C LEU A 382 6.20 19.06 -0.57
N MET A 383 6.16 17.73 -0.61
CA MET A 383 4.98 16.97 -0.20
C MET A 383 4.72 17.12 1.30
N THR A 384 5.76 17.08 2.14
CA THR A 384 5.63 17.33 3.58
C THR A 384 5.06 18.71 3.86
N ARG A 385 5.61 19.77 3.22
CA ARG A 385 5.11 21.15 3.37
C ARG A 385 3.66 21.28 2.91
N PHE A 386 3.31 20.67 1.77
CA PHE A 386 1.94 20.60 1.28
C PHE A 386 0.99 19.96 2.30
N TYR A 387 1.30 18.74 2.76
CA TYR A 387 0.44 18.00 3.69
C TYR A 387 0.29 18.69 5.05
N VAL A 388 1.37 19.24 5.60
CA VAL A 388 1.32 19.99 6.87
C VAL A 388 0.37 21.19 6.74
N ARG A 389 0.47 21.94 5.64
CA ARG A 389 -0.40 23.10 5.39
C ARG A 389 -1.84 22.69 5.04
N SER A 390 -2.04 21.59 4.32
CA SER A 390 -3.38 21.10 3.98
C SER A 390 -4.13 20.67 5.23
N THR A 391 -3.45 19.96 6.12
CA THR A 391 -4.01 19.55 7.41
C THR A 391 -4.28 20.77 8.29
N ALA A 392 -3.36 21.74 8.38
CA ALA A 392 -3.58 22.95 9.15
C ALA A 392 -4.78 23.77 8.64
N ARG A 393 -4.95 23.91 7.32
CA ARG A 393 -6.11 24.59 6.72
C ARG A 393 -7.41 23.85 7.01
N LYS A 394 -7.46 22.53 6.79
CA LYS A 394 -8.64 21.71 7.10
C LYS A 394 -9.03 21.81 8.56
N PHE A 395 -8.05 21.79 9.46
CA PHE A 395 -8.27 21.96 10.90
C PHE A 395 -8.80 23.36 11.23
N LYS A 396 -8.23 24.42 10.65
CA LYS A 396 -8.71 25.79 10.83
C LYS A 396 -10.15 25.95 10.34
N VAL A 397 -10.47 25.43 9.15
CA VAL A 397 -11.82 25.45 8.57
C VAL A 397 -12.80 24.67 9.45
N ALA A 398 -12.40 23.50 9.96
CA ALA A 398 -13.22 22.72 10.86
C ALA A 398 -13.52 23.45 12.18
N ILE A 399 -12.55 24.20 12.72
CA ILE A 399 -12.76 24.99 13.95
C ILE A 399 -13.62 26.23 13.70
N SER A 400 -13.39 26.94 12.59
CA SER A 400 -14.09 28.20 12.31
C SER A 400 -15.55 27.99 11.92
N ASP A 401 -15.90 26.82 11.41
CA ASP A 401 -17.26 26.48 10.99
C ASP A 401 -17.76 25.23 11.76
N PRO A 402 -18.18 25.38 13.03
CA PRO A 402 -18.70 24.27 13.82
C PRO A 402 -20.02 23.73 13.26
N GLN A 403 -20.75 24.51 12.45
CA GLN A 403 -21.94 24.01 11.76
C GLN A 403 -21.57 22.98 10.69
N ARG A 404 -20.48 23.16 9.95
CA ARG A 404 -19.94 22.09 9.08
C ARG A 404 -19.49 20.85 9.84
N LEU A 405 -19.00 20.97 11.07
CA LEU A 405 -18.72 19.80 11.92
C LEU A 405 -20.01 19.05 12.33
N ILE A 406 -21.14 19.75 12.38
CA ILE A 406 -22.47 19.19 12.71
C ILE A 406 -23.16 18.63 11.45
N ASP A 407 -23.04 19.32 10.29
CA ASP A 407 -23.60 18.92 8.99
C ASP A 407 -22.81 17.78 8.33
N LEU A 408 -21.52 17.60 8.69
CA LEU A 408 -20.89 16.29 8.60
C LEU A 408 -21.50 15.38 9.68
N LYS A 409 -22.76 14.98 9.47
CA LYS A 409 -23.53 14.03 10.29
C LYS A 409 -22.80 12.71 10.55
N SER A 410 -21.74 12.40 9.80
CA SER A 410 -20.84 11.26 10.00
C SER A 410 -19.65 11.53 10.95
N SER A 411 -19.18 12.77 11.14
CA SER A 411 -17.89 13.05 11.79
C SER A 411 -17.97 13.31 13.30
N SER A 412 -19.05 13.90 13.82
CA SER A 412 -19.26 14.06 15.27
C SER A 412 -19.43 12.71 15.97
N TRP A 413 -20.09 11.76 15.30
CA TRP A 413 -20.20 10.37 15.73
C TRP A 413 -18.85 9.66 15.79
N ILE A 414 -17.93 9.94 14.86
CA ILE A 414 -16.57 9.36 14.87
C ILE A 414 -15.79 9.77 16.12
N VAL A 415 -15.91 11.02 16.59
CA VAL A 415 -15.24 11.48 17.82
C VAL A 415 -15.78 10.73 19.04
N VAL A 416 -17.11 10.58 19.13
CA VAL A 416 -17.77 9.80 20.19
C VAL A 416 -17.36 8.32 20.13
N GLN A 417 -17.31 7.73 18.93
CA GLN A 417 -16.85 6.35 18.72
C GLN A 417 -15.37 6.17 19.11
N LEU A 418 -14.49 7.14 18.81
CA LEU A 418 -13.09 7.12 19.22
C LEU A 418 -12.96 7.23 20.74
N LEU A 419 -13.69 8.14 21.38
CA LEU A 419 -13.69 8.29 22.83
C LEU A 419 -14.22 7.00 23.51
N GLY A 420 -15.34 6.47 23.00
CA GLY A 420 -15.90 5.20 23.43
C GLY A 420 -14.90 4.04 23.26
N LEU A 421 -14.18 4.00 22.13
CA LEU A 421 -13.14 3.01 21.86
C LEU A 421 -11.97 3.13 22.85
N VAL A 422 -11.52 4.35 23.16
CA VAL A 422 -10.48 4.58 24.18
C VAL A 422 -10.95 4.07 25.55
N VAL A 423 -12.17 4.41 25.96
CA VAL A 423 -12.76 3.95 27.23
C VAL A 423 -12.87 2.42 27.27
N VAL A 424 -13.40 1.80 26.21
CA VAL A 424 -13.52 0.34 26.08
C VAL A 424 -12.14 -0.31 26.24
N ILE A 425 -11.09 0.20 25.59
CA ILE A 425 -9.75 -0.40 25.68
C ILE A 425 -9.10 -0.18 27.04
N LEU A 426 -9.29 0.97 27.68
CA LEU A 426 -8.81 1.20 29.04
C LEU A 426 -9.51 0.27 30.04
N VAL A 427 -10.83 0.08 29.90
CA VAL A 427 -11.62 -0.84 30.74
C VAL A 427 -11.23 -2.30 30.48
N LEU A 428 -11.14 -2.72 29.21
CA LEU A 428 -10.69 -4.07 28.85
C LEU A 428 -9.26 -4.30 29.34
N GLY A 429 -8.35 -3.35 29.17
CA GLY A 429 -6.97 -3.45 29.64
C GLY A 429 -6.89 -3.72 31.14
N ARG A 430 -7.65 -2.96 31.94
CA ARG A 430 -7.76 -3.19 33.40
C ARG A 430 -8.37 -4.54 33.74
N ARG A 431 -9.46 -4.93 33.04
CA ARG A 431 -10.12 -6.23 33.25
C ARG A 431 -9.24 -7.41 32.84
N PHE A 432 -8.43 -7.26 31.79
CA PHE A 432 -7.54 -8.33 31.35
C PHE A 432 -6.49 -8.64 32.41
N ASP A 433 -5.91 -7.65 33.08
CA ASP A 433 -4.96 -7.91 34.17
C ASP A 433 -5.63 -8.72 35.30
N GLU A 434 -6.84 -8.34 35.70
CA GLU A 434 -7.61 -9.04 36.74
C GLU A 434 -7.98 -10.47 36.33
N VAL A 435 -8.51 -10.66 35.12
CA VAL A 435 -8.84 -11.97 34.54
C VAL A 435 -7.59 -12.84 34.42
N PHE A 436 -6.44 -12.27 34.02
CA PHE A 436 -5.17 -13.01 33.97
C PHE A 436 -4.69 -13.46 35.35
N HIS A 437 -4.86 -12.62 36.37
CA HIS A 437 -4.55 -13.01 37.74
C HIS A 437 -5.44 -14.15 38.23
N GLN A 438 -6.73 -14.12 37.92
CA GLN A 438 -7.67 -15.22 38.23
C GLN A 438 -7.33 -16.51 37.46
N LEU A 439 -7.06 -16.41 36.15
CA LEU A 439 -6.63 -17.54 35.32
C LEU A 439 -5.32 -18.14 35.84
N ARG A 440 -4.35 -17.32 36.25
CA ARG A 440 -3.10 -17.79 36.84
C ARG A 440 -3.36 -18.58 38.12
N GLY A 441 -4.25 -18.09 38.98
CA GLY A 441 -4.68 -18.80 40.19
C GLY A 441 -5.32 -20.16 39.88
N HIS A 442 -6.21 -20.20 38.88
CA HIS A 442 -6.89 -21.43 38.45
C HIS A 442 -5.95 -22.47 37.81
N VAL A 443 -4.96 -22.00 37.06
CA VAL A 443 -3.93 -22.86 36.45
C VAL A 443 -3.02 -23.45 37.52
N LEU A 444 -2.65 -22.65 38.52
CA LEU A 444 -1.79 -23.09 39.62
C LEU A 444 -2.53 -24.04 40.59
N SER A 445 -3.85 -23.91 40.73
CA SER A 445 -4.67 -24.80 41.57
C SER A 445 -5.04 -26.12 40.89
N SER A 446 -4.97 -26.20 39.55
CA SER A 446 -5.27 -27.44 38.82
C SER A 446 -4.18 -28.50 39.04
N LYS A 447 -4.54 -29.72 39.47
CA LYS A 447 -3.66 -30.91 39.63
C LYS A 447 -3.11 -31.46 38.30
N ARG A 448 -2.73 -30.59 37.36
CA ARG A 448 -2.08 -30.97 36.09
C ARG A 448 -0.60 -31.26 36.31
N ASP A 449 -0.02 -31.98 35.36
CA ASP A 449 1.41 -32.30 35.33
C ASP A 449 2.28 -31.03 35.46
N LYS A 450 3.33 -31.10 36.29
CA LYS A 450 4.23 -29.97 36.61
C LYS A 450 4.85 -29.37 35.35
N ASN A 451 5.10 -30.18 34.33
CA ASN A 451 5.67 -29.71 33.06
C ASN A 451 4.68 -28.83 32.27
N VAL A 452 3.40 -29.19 32.27
CA VAL A 452 2.34 -28.42 31.61
C VAL A 452 2.12 -27.10 32.35
N GLN A 453 2.14 -27.12 33.69
CA GLN A 453 2.05 -25.89 34.50
C GLN A 453 3.21 -24.92 34.20
N LEU A 454 4.45 -25.40 34.11
CA LEU A 454 5.62 -24.57 33.78
C LEU A 454 5.54 -23.98 32.36
N LEU A 455 5.06 -24.77 31.38
CA LEU A 455 4.82 -24.30 30.02
C LEU A 455 3.73 -23.23 30.00
N LEU A 456 2.61 -23.47 30.67
CA LEU A 456 1.50 -22.54 30.71
C LEU A 456 1.88 -21.24 31.42
N GLU A 457 2.60 -21.32 32.54
CA GLU A 457 3.08 -20.13 33.26
C GLU A 457 4.06 -19.32 32.39
N ARG A 458 4.92 -19.98 31.61
CA ARG A 458 5.81 -19.30 30.66
C ARG A 458 5.01 -18.58 29.58
N TRP A 459 4.02 -19.24 28.99
CA TRP A 459 3.14 -18.63 28.00
C TRP A 459 2.31 -17.49 28.57
N LEU A 460 1.79 -17.64 29.79
CA LEU A 460 1.00 -16.63 30.48
C LEU A 460 1.84 -15.37 30.75
N ARG A 461 3.08 -15.53 31.24
CA ARG A 461 4.02 -14.43 31.45
C ARG A 461 4.43 -13.75 30.15
N PHE A 462 4.69 -14.54 29.10
CA PHE A 462 4.97 -14.01 27.76
C PHE A 462 3.80 -13.15 27.28
N LEU A 463 2.57 -13.68 27.37
CA LEU A 463 1.37 -13.01 26.92
C LEU A 463 1.12 -11.73 27.72
N GLN A 464 1.24 -11.77 29.05
CA GLN A 464 1.11 -10.58 29.91
C GLN A 464 2.13 -9.48 29.53
N GLY A 465 3.36 -9.85 29.16
CA GLY A 465 4.37 -8.89 28.74
C GLY A 465 4.10 -8.24 27.37
N VAL A 466 3.40 -8.93 26.48
CA VAL A 466 3.13 -8.50 25.10
C VAL A 466 1.74 -7.86 24.95
N LEU A 467 0.78 -8.23 25.80
CA LEU A 467 -0.63 -7.83 25.72
C LEU A 467 -0.84 -6.31 25.65
N PRO A 468 -0.15 -5.46 26.44
CA PRO A 468 -0.30 -4.00 26.33
C PRO A 468 0.12 -3.43 24.97
N SER A 469 1.00 -4.14 24.24
CA SER A 469 1.44 -3.72 22.91
C SER A 469 0.46 -4.22 21.83
N ILE A 470 -0.12 -5.41 22.01
CA ILE A 470 -1.18 -5.94 21.15
C ILE A 470 -2.46 -5.10 21.29
N SER A 471 -2.85 -4.72 22.51
CA SER A 471 -4.03 -3.88 22.73
C SER A 471 -3.89 -2.52 22.05
N LEU A 472 -2.69 -1.93 22.06
CA LEU A 472 -2.39 -0.70 21.33
C LEU A 472 -2.49 -0.88 19.79
N LEU A 473 -2.04 -2.02 19.26
CA LEU A 473 -2.19 -2.33 17.83
C LEU A 473 -3.67 -2.45 17.45
N ILE A 474 -4.44 -3.22 18.23
CA ILE A 474 -5.89 -3.38 18.04
C ILE A 474 -6.59 -2.02 18.14
N PHE A 475 -6.21 -1.19 19.11
CA PHE A 475 -6.72 0.16 19.26
C PHE A 475 -6.52 0.98 17.98
N PHE A 476 -5.29 1.09 17.49
CA PHE A 476 -5.03 1.88 16.28
C PHE A 476 -5.73 1.28 15.06
N TYR A 477 -5.73 -0.04 14.90
CA TYR A 477 -6.43 -0.68 13.79
C TYR A 477 -7.92 -0.34 13.79
N LEU A 478 -8.59 -0.49 14.94
CA LEU A 478 -10.02 -0.21 15.09
C LEU A 478 -10.31 1.29 15.01
N ALA A 479 -9.47 2.14 15.61
CA ALA A 479 -9.59 3.60 15.52
C ALA A 479 -9.51 4.08 14.07
N PHE A 480 -8.53 3.61 13.29
CA PHE A 480 -8.39 3.98 11.88
C PHE A 480 -9.44 3.34 10.98
N HIS A 481 -9.99 2.18 11.35
CA HIS A 481 -11.13 1.58 10.66
C HIS A 481 -12.40 2.43 10.85
N VAL A 482 -12.70 2.81 12.09
CA VAL A 482 -13.81 3.72 12.44
C VAL A 482 -13.65 5.09 11.77
N LEU A 483 -12.42 5.62 11.73
CA LEU A 483 -12.09 6.86 11.03
C LEU A 483 -12.13 6.74 9.50
N LYS A 484 -12.45 5.58 8.94
CA LYS A 484 -12.44 5.30 7.49
C LYS A 484 -11.15 5.78 6.82
N ALA A 485 -10.02 5.49 7.44
CA ALA A 485 -8.70 5.95 6.98
C ALA A 485 -8.33 5.47 5.57
N GLU A 486 -9.04 4.47 5.02
CA GLU A 486 -8.87 4.06 3.63
C GLU A 486 -9.49 5.06 2.64
N GLU A 487 -10.56 5.76 3.01
CA GLU A 487 -11.20 6.78 2.17
C GLU A 487 -10.37 8.08 2.15
N ASN A 488 -9.70 8.41 3.27
CA ASN A 488 -8.92 9.65 3.40
C ASN A 488 -7.40 9.40 3.31
N ARG A 489 -6.78 9.91 2.25
CA ARG A 489 -5.33 9.79 1.99
C ARG A 489 -4.46 10.29 3.16
N GLU A 490 -4.84 11.36 3.84
CA GLU A 490 -4.07 11.93 4.96
C GLU A 490 -4.09 11.00 6.18
N LEU A 491 -5.27 10.49 6.54
CA LEU A 491 -5.43 9.51 7.62
C LEU A 491 -4.69 8.22 7.31
N ARG A 492 -4.64 7.81 6.04
CA ARG A 492 -3.85 6.65 5.60
C ARG A 492 -2.36 6.80 5.88
N PHE A 493 -1.80 8.01 5.76
CA PHE A 493 -0.39 8.28 6.13
C PHE A 493 -0.20 8.25 7.64
N VAL A 494 -1.07 8.93 8.39
CA VAL A 494 -1.01 8.94 9.86
C VAL A 494 -1.14 7.51 10.42
N LYS A 495 -2.05 6.71 9.87
CA LYS A 495 -2.24 5.27 10.17
C LYS A 495 -0.93 4.49 10.08
N VAL A 496 -0.09 4.73 9.07
CA VAL A 496 1.19 4.04 8.92
C VAL A 496 2.11 4.29 10.11
N PHE A 497 2.25 5.54 10.56
CA PHE A 497 3.14 5.86 11.67
C PHE A 497 2.67 5.24 12.99
N PHE A 498 1.37 5.32 13.27
CA PHE A 498 0.79 4.74 14.48
C PHE A 498 0.84 3.21 14.47
N LEU A 499 0.51 2.56 13.35
CA LEU A 499 0.62 1.11 13.23
C LEU A 499 2.07 0.64 13.27
N ALA A 500 2.99 1.33 12.60
CA ALA A 500 4.41 1.02 12.66
C ALA A 500 4.95 1.14 14.09
N TYR A 501 4.53 2.17 14.84
CA TYR A 501 4.90 2.33 16.25
C TYR A 501 4.34 1.20 17.13
N ALA A 502 3.08 0.80 16.94
CA ALA A 502 2.50 -0.34 17.65
C ALA A 502 3.25 -1.64 17.34
N TRP A 503 3.57 -1.90 16.07
CA TRP A 503 4.41 -3.03 15.66
C TRP A 503 5.81 -2.97 16.29
N TYR A 504 6.44 -1.81 16.30
CA TYR A 504 7.72 -1.61 16.99
C TYR A 504 7.63 -2.00 18.47
N ARG A 505 6.57 -1.59 19.18
CA ARG A 505 6.37 -1.99 20.58
C ARG A 505 6.18 -3.49 20.74
N ILE A 506 5.42 -4.13 19.86
CA ILE A 506 5.24 -5.60 19.86
C ILE A 506 6.58 -6.28 19.64
N VAL A 507 7.35 -5.89 18.61
CA VAL A 507 8.66 -6.48 18.31
C VAL A 507 9.61 -6.34 19.49
N VAL A 508 9.67 -5.17 20.14
CA VAL A 508 10.50 -4.97 21.34
C VAL A 508 10.03 -5.84 22.50
N ALA A 509 8.72 -5.92 22.75
CA ALA A 509 8.16 -6.74 23.84
C ALA A 509 8.41 -8.24 23.60
N VAL A 510 8.11 -8.74 22.39
CA VAL A 510 8.31 -10.13 21.99
C VAL A 510 9.79 -10.50 22.04
N ALA A 511 10.69 -9.69 21.48
CA ALA A 511 12.11 -9.96 21.50
C ALA A 511 12.67 -9.99 22.93
N HIS A 512 12.25 -9.04 23.79
CA HIS A 512 12.65 -9.02 25.20
C HIS A 512 12.15 -10.26 25.95
N GLN A 513 10.86 -10.60 25.83
CA GLN A 513 10.27 -11.77 26.50
C GLN A 513 10.86 -13.09 25.98
N PHE A 514 11.17 -13.17 24.69
CA PHE A 514 11.82 -14.33 24.10
C PHE A 514 13.23 -14.54 24.67
N ILE A 515 14.05 -13.48 24.76
CA ILE A 515 15.41 -13.57 25.31
C ILE A 515 15.38 -13.90 26.81
N VAL A 516 14.51 -13.24 27.59
CA VAL A 516 14.34 -13.50 29.02
C VAL A 516 13.83 -14.93 29.25
N GLY A 517 12.83 -15.37 28.47
CA GLY A 517 12.29 -16.72 28.52
C GLY A 517 13.34 -17.79 28.18
N ALA A 518 14.19 -17.53 27.19
CA ALA A 518 15.31 -18.39 26.83
C ALA A 518 16.38 -18.46 27.94
N ALA A 519 16.69 -17.33 28.59
CA ALA A 519 17.62 -17.29 29.72
C ALA A 519 17.08 -18.08 30.93
N GLN A 520 15.81 -17.90 31.29
CA GLN A 520 15.16 -18.64 32.38
C GLN A 520 15.07 -20.13 32.10
N ALA A 521 14.80 -20.51 30.84
CA ALA A 521 14.75 -21.91 30.44
C ALA A 521 16.07 -22.65 30.70
N ARG A 522 17.18 -21.91 30.78
CA ARG A 522 18.53 -22.43 31.06
C ARG A 522 18.95 -22.24 32.51
N ARG A 523 18.02 -21.91 33.41
CA ARG A 523 18.27 -21.68 34.85
C ARG A 523 19.32 -20.59 35.12
N VAL A 524 19.50 -19.65 34.18
CA VAL A 524 20.35 -18.48 34.42
C VAL A 524 19.62 -17.57 35.41
N VAL A 525 20.28 -17.27 36.53
CA VAL A 525 19.75 -16.32 37.51
C VAL A 525 19.68 -14.94 36.85
N LEU A 526 18.45 -14.46 36.61
CA LEU A 526 18.22 -13.13 36.06
C LEU A 526 18.47 -12.09 37.15
N THR A 527 19.67 -11.53 37.15
CA THR A 527 19.91 -10.31 37.92
C THR A 527 19.13 -9.15 37.28
N PRO A 528 18.64 -8.18 38.08
CA PRO A 528 17.94 -7.01 37.55
C PRO A 528 18.80 -6.25 36.52
N GLU A 529 20.12 -6.18 36.76
CA GLU A 529 21.08 -5.61 35.81
C GLU A 529 21.10 -6.32 34.45
N LEU A 530 21.08 -7.66 34.43
CA LEU A 530 21.09 -8.42 33.18
C LEU A 530 19.79 -8.17 32.40
N ASN A 531 18.64 -8.17 33.09
CA ASN A 531 17.35 -7.88 32.47
C ASN A 531 17.32 -6.47 31.85
N GLU A 532 17.84 -5.47 32.56
CA GLU A 532 17.94 -4.10 32.06
C GLU A 532 18.90 -3.98 30.87
N ARG A 533 20.04 -4.67 30.89
CA ARG A 533 20.98 -4.74 29.77
C ARG A 533 20.34 -5.36 28.53
N ILE A 534 19.61 -6.48 28.67
CA ILE A 534 18.84 -7.10 27.58
C ILE A 534 17.83 -6.10 27.02
N ARG A 535 17.01 -5.49 27.90
CA ARG A 535 15.98 -4.53 27.48
C ARG A 535 16.57 -3.35 26.72
N THR A 536 17.69 -2.81 27.17
CA THR A 536 18.34 -1.68 26.51
C THR A 536 18.98 -2.08 25.19
N SER A 537 19.55 -3.29 25.11
CA SER A 537 20.12 -3.84 23.87
C SER A 537 19.05 -4.04 22.81
N VAL A 538 17.93 -4.69 23.16
CA VAL A 538 16.77 -4.86 22.27
C VAL A 538 16.23 -3.51 21.82
N ARG A 539 16.07 -2.56 22.76
CA ARG A 539 15.57 -1.22 22.45
C ARG A 539 16.53 -0.46 21.53
N LEU A 540 17.84 -0.56 21.72
CA LEU A 540 18.84 0.09 20.86
C LEU A 540 18.73 -0.43 19.43
N THR A 541 18.75 -1.76 19.25
CA THR A 541 18.61 -2.38 17.92
C THR A 541 17.28 -2.03 17.27
N ALA A 542 16.18 -2.11 18.02
CA ALA A 542 14.87 -1.77 17.50
C ALA A 542 14.73 -0.27 17.17
N ARG A 543 15.33 0.63 17.97
CA ARG A 543 15.35 2.08 17.70
C ARG A 543 16.11 2.44 16.43
N TYR A 544 17.01 1.59 15.98
CA TYR A 544 17.68 1.75 14.70
C TYR A 544 16.86 1.19 13.53
N ILE A 545 16.36 -0.04 13.67
CA ILE A 545 15.57 -0.70 12.62
C ILE A 545 14.26 0.05 12.35
N PHE A 546 13.63 0.57 13.41
CA PHE A 546 12.33 1.25 13.31
C PHE A 546 12.32 2.44 12.34
N PRO A 547 13.15 3.48 12.49
CA PRO A 547 13.15 4.60 11.54
C PRO A 547 13.53 4.14 10.12
N VAL A 548 14.42 3.16 9.96
CA VAL A 548 14.74 2.60 8.63
C VAL A 548 13.50 1.98 7.97
N VAL A 549 12.77 1.12 8.69
CA VAL A 549 11.56 0.46 8.16
C VAL A 549 10.46 1.47 7.90
N VAL A 550 10.19 2.39 8.85
CA VAL A 550 9.20 3.46 8.66
C VAL A 550 9.54 4.30 7.44
N PHE A 551 10.82 4.66 7.28
CA PHE A 551 11.29 5.42 6.15
C PHE A 551 11.12 4.66 4.83
N LEU A 552 11.39 3.35 4.78
CA LEU A 552 11.13 2.51 3.60
C LEU A 552 9.65 2.46 3.24
N ILE A 553 8.75 2.31 4.23
CA ILE A 553 7.30 2.31 3.99
C ILE A 553 6.82 3.68 3.50
N VAL A 554 7.29 4.77 4.12
CA VAL A 554 6.91 6.14 3.74
C VAL A 554 7.46 6.50 2.36
N SER A 555 8.72 6.18 2.07
CA SER A 555 9.31 6.39 0.75
C SER A 555 8.60 5.57 -0.33
N GLU A 556 8.27 4.29 -0.07
CA GLU A 556 7.47 3.47 -1.00
C GLU A 556 6.08 4.07 -1.27
N ARG A 557 5.45 4.74 -0.29
CA ARG A 557 4.15 5.37 -0.50
C ARG A 557 4.20 6.75 -1.15
N ILE A 558 5.21 7.55 -0.85
CA ILE A 558 5.33 8.93 -1.38
C ILE A 558 6.04 8.94 -2.73
N LEU A 559 7.16 8.23 -2.80
CA LEU A 559 8.07 8.21 -3.94
C LEU A 559 7.98 6.92 -4.75
N GLY A 560 7.32 5.87 -4.24
CA GLY A 560 7.41 4.51 -4.79
C GLY A 560 8.77 3.86 -4.55
N ARG A 561 9.05 2.73 -5.22
CA ARG A 561 10.34 2.03 -5.14
C ARG A 561 11.41 2.72 -5.99
N GLY A 562 11.66 3.99 -5.70
CA GLY A 562 12.61 4.86 -6.40
C GLY A 562 14.07 4.71 -5.95
N TYR A 563 14.89 5.71 -6.27
CA TYR A 563 16.32 5.72 -5.96
C TYR A 563 16.57 5.65 -4.45
N LEU A 564 15.87 6.48 -3.70
CA LEU A 564 16.09 6.69 -2.28
C LEU A 564 15.68 5.45 -1.47
N TYR A 565 14.61 4.76 -1.88
CA TYR A 565 14.25 3.45 -1.36
C TYR A 565 15.39 2.44 -1.56
N GLY A 566 15.89 2.33 -2.80
CA GLY A 566 17.01 1.43 -3.13
C GLY A 566 18.30 1.78 -2.37
N LEU A 567 18.58 3.07 -2.17
CA LEU A 567 19.72 3.56 -1.40
C LEU A 567 19.60 3.12 0.06
N VAL A 568 18.47 3.36 0.71
CA VAL A 568 18.29 2.96 2.11
C VAL A 568 18.36 1.45 2.27
N VAL A 569 17.77 0.66 1.38
CA VAL A 569 17.94 -0.81 1.40
C VAL A 569 19.42 -1.20 1.29
N LYS A 570 20.17 -0.58 0.36
CA LYS A 570 21.60 -0.87 0.14
C LYS A 570 22.51 -0.40 1.26
N PHE A 571 22.15 0.63 2.03
CA PHE A 571 23.02 1.25 3.03
C PHE A 571 22.55 1.04 4.48
N ALA A 572 21.33 0.52 4.71
CA ALA A 572 20.81 0.22 6.04
C ALA A 572 21.63 -0.82 6.82
N TRP A 573 22.45 -1.63 6.17
CA TRP A 573 23.34 -2.55 6.88
C TRP A 573 24.56 -1.82 7.49
N LEU A 574 24.96 -0.65 6.97
CA LEU A 574 26.12 0.09 7.50
C LEU A 574 25.90 0.54 8.95
N GLY A 575 24.68 0.92 9.33
CA GLY A 575 24.39 1.29 10.73
C GLY A 575 24.29 0.08 11.67
N ALA A 576 24.26 -1.15 11.15
CA ALA A 576 24.40 -2.34 11.99
C ALA A 576 25.81 -2.44 12.62
N PHE A 577 26.86 -1.93 11.97
CA PHE A 577 28.22 -1.94 12.51
C PHE A 577 28.39 -1.15 13.81
N PRO A 578 28.03 0.15 13.90
CA PRO A 578 28.18 0.90 15.15
C PRO A 578 27.31 0.30 16.26
N ILE A 579 26.12 -0.22 15.94
CA ILE A 579 25.25 -0.88 16.92
C ILE A 579 25.88 -2.17 17.43
N ALA A 580 26.42 -3.00 16.52
CA ALA A 580 27.16 -4.20 16.89
C ALA A 580 28.36 -3.83 17.77
N GLY A 581 29.11 -2.77 17.45
CA GLY A 581 30.21 -2.26 18.27
C GLY A 581 29.76 -1.86 19.68
N ILE A 582 28.68 -1.07 19.81
CA ILE A 582 28.12 -0.66 21.11
C ILE A 582 27.65 -1.88 21.91
N LEU A 583 26.97 -2.84 21.26
CA LEU A 583 26.51 -4.07 21.91
C LEU A 583 27.68 -4.93 22.37
N ILE A 584 28.69 -5.14 21.52
CA ILE A 584 29.90 -5.89 21.87
C ILE A 584 30.61 -5.24 23.05
N HIS A 585 30.76 -3.91 23.03
CA HIS A 585 31.38 -3.18 24.14
C HIS A 585 30.60 -3.35 25.44
N ARG A 586 29.26 -3.25 25.39
CA ARG A 586 28.38 -3.40 26.56
C ARG A 586 28.35 -4.82 27.12
N TRP A 587 28.38 -5.82 26.25
CA TRP A 587 28.31 -7.24 26.61
C TRP A 587 29.68 -7.86 26.86
N ARG A 588 30.77 -7.12 26.64
CA ARG A 588 32.15 -7.58 26.76
C ARG A 588 32.42 -8.38 28.05
N PRO A 589 32.09 -7.91 29.26
CA PRO A 589 32.39 -8.67 30.48
C PRO A 589 31.69 -10.04 30.50
N SER A 590 30.45 -10.11 30.02
CA SER A 590 29.67 -11.34 29.93
C SER A 590 30.24 -12.28 28.86
N ILE A 591 30.60 -11.76 27.69
CA ILE A 591 31.21 -12.54 26.60
C ILE A 591 32.55 -13.12 27.04
N THR A 592 33.42 -12.32 27.66
CA THR A 592 34.72 -12.77 28.18
C THR A 592 34.54 -13.88 29.21
N ARG A 593 33.63 -13.70 30.19
CA ARG A 593 33.36 -14.72 31.20
C ARG A 593 32.84 -16.01 30.56
N SER A 594 31.81 -15.94 29.71
CA SER A 594 31.22 -17.11 29.06
C SER A 594 32.18 -17.83 28.11
N TYR A 595 33.08 -17.09 27.44
CA TYR A 595 34.12 -17.69 26.62
C TYR A 595 35.14 -18.46 27.47
N LEU A 596 35.65 -17.85 28.55
CA LEU A 596 36.65 -18.49 29.42
C LEU A 596 36.10 -19.71 30.17
N GLU A 597 34.84 -19.66 30.59
CA GLU A 597 34.13 -20.82 31.17
C GLU A 597 33.90 -21.92 30.12
N GLY A 598 33.67 -21.51 28.87
CA GLY A 598 33.32 -22.45 27.81
C GLY A 598 34.50 -23.10 27.09
N PHE A 599 35.60 -22.37 26.95
CA PHE A 599 36.78 -22.72 26.16
C PHE A 599 38.05 -22.30 26.92
N PRO A 600 38.33 -22.92 28.09
CA PRO A 600 39.45 -22.52 28.94
C PRO A 600 40.81 -22.62 28.23
N ASP A 601 40.96 -23.59 27.33
CA ASP A 601 42.19 -23.89 26.58
C ASP A 601 42.12 -23.45 25.11
N GLY A 602 41.10 -22.66 24.74
CA GLY A 602 40.93 -22.19 23.36
C GLY A 602 42.04 -21.20 22.95
N ARG A 603 42.36 -21.11 21.65
CA ARG A 603 43.39 -20.20 21.09
C ARG A 603 43.21 -18.73 21.50
N LEU A 604 41.98 -18.30 21.78
CA LEU A 604 41.69 -16.93 22.22
C LEU A 604 41.66 -16.76 23.75
N ALA A 605 41.81 -17.82 24.55
CA ALA A 605 41.66 -17.75 26.01
C ALA A 605 42.73 -16.88 26.67
N GLU A 606 43.99 -17.04 26.27
CA GLU A 606 45.10 -16.24 26.81
C GLU A 606 45.02 -14.76 26.38
N PRO A 607 44.78 -14.42 25.09
CA PRO A 607 44.45 -13.05 24.69
C PRO A 607 43.26 -12.48 25.47
N MET A 608 42.20 -13.26 25.67
CA MET A 608 41.01 -12.80 26.40
C MET A 608 41.31 -12.47 27.86
N ARG A 609 42.18 -13.24 28.53
CA ARG A 609 42.64 -12.96 29.91
C ARG A 609 43.45 -11.66 29.96
N ARG A 610 44.37 -11.44 29.00
CA ARG A 610 45.22 -10.24 28.93
C ARG A 610 44.43 -8.95 28.65
N VAL A 611 43.32 -9.08 27.93
CA VAL A 611 42.52 -7.94 27.47
C VAL A 611 41.14 -7.90 28.14
N LYS A 612 40.98 -8.50 29.33
CA LYS A 612 39.74 -8.51 30.10
C LYS A 612 39.28 -7.11 30.52
N ASP A 613 40.23 -6.24 30.88
CA ASP A 613 39.94 -4.90 31.42
C ASP A 613 40.35 -3.74 30.49
N LYS A 614 41.11 -4.01 29.42
CA LYS A 614 41.61 -2.98 28.49
C LYS A 614 40.67 -2.66 27.31
N PRO A 615 40.42 -1.39 26.95
CA PRO A 615 39.50 -1.04 25.86
C PRO A 615 39.93 -1.56 24.47
N SER A 616 41.22 -1.84 24.27
CA SER A 616 41.75 -2.42 23.03
C SER A 616 41.30 -3.86 22.74
N GLY A 617 40.60 -4.52 23.67
CA GLY A 617 40.13 -5.91 23.53
C GLY A 617 38.96 -6.13 22.60
N ILE A 618 38.42 -5.08 21.97
CA ILE A 618 37.23 -5.19 21.13
C ILE A 618 37.43 -6.23 20.01
N PHE A 619 38.58 -6.24 19.33
CA PHE A 619 38.84 -7.21 18.25
C PHE A 619 38.85 -8.67 18.75
N VAL A 620 39.47 -8.91 19.91
CA VAL A 620 39.54 -10.24 20.54
C VAL A 620 38.14 -10.68 21.00
N VAL A 621 37.37 -9.76 21.58
CA VAL A 621 35.99 -10.02 22.02
C VAL A 621 35.09 -10.31 20.82
N THR A 622 35.20 -9.54 19.73
CA THR A 622 34.44 -9.77 18.48
C THR A 622 34.69 -11.18 17.93
N ALA A 623 35.95 -11.62 17.88
CA ALA A 623 36.27 -12.99 17.44
C ALA A 623 35.66 -14.06 18.36
N ALA A 624 35.62 -13.80 19.68
CA ALA A 624 35.04 -14.72 20.66
C ALA A 624 33.50 -14.75 20.69
N VAL A 625 32.81 -13.74 20.11
CA VAL A 625 31.34 -13.75 19.99
C VAL A 625 30.87 -14.97 19.22
N PHE A 626 31.50 -15.29 18.09
CA PHE A 626 31.09 -16.40 17.23
C PHE A 626 31.07 -17.77 17.93
N PRO A 627 32.14 -18.24 18.60
CA PRO A 627 32.12 -19.52 19.30
C PRO A 627 31.16 -19.54 20.50
N VAL A 628 30.98 -18.41 21.20
CA VAL A 628 29.99 -18.31 22.29
C VAL A 628 28.56 -18.43 21.76
N ILE A 629 28.24 -17.73 20.66
CA ILE A 629 26.94 -17.85 19.99
C ILE A 629 26.74 -19.27 19.46
N TYR A 630 27.72 -19.85 18.76
CA TYR A 630 27.63 -21.20 18.22
C TYR A 630 27.34 -22.24 19.31
N ARG A 631 28.09 -22.18 20.43
CA ARG A 631 27.80 -23.03 21.61
C ARG A 631 26.41 -22.77 22.16
N GLY A 632 26.02 -21.50 22.28
CA GLY A 632 24.69 -21.10 22.74
C GLY A 632 23.56 -21.68 21.88
N VAL A 633 23.67 -21.57 20.55
CA VAL A 633 22.73 -22.09 19.55
C VAL A 633 22.71 -23.61 19.56
N ARG A 634 23.87 -24.27 19.56
CA ARG A 634 23.96 -25.74 19.62
C ARG A 634 23.30 -26.30 20.88
N LEU A 635 23.55 -25.68 22.04
CA LEU A 635 22.87 -26.04 23.28
C LEU A 635 21.36 -25.78 23.17
N ALA A 636 20.93 -24.69 22.52
CA ALA A 636 19.51 -24.40 22.30
C ALA A 636 18.84 -25.49 21.46
N PHE A 637 19.53 -25.91 20.40
CA PHE A 637 19.06 -26.87 19.44
C PHE A 637 18.96 -28.27 20.08
N ASN A 638 19.98 -28.69 20.82
CA ASN A 638 19.98 -29.95 21.56
C ASN A 638 18.85 -29.99 22.60
N ASP A 639 18.61 -28.89 23.32
CA ASP A 639 17.49 -28.77 24.26
C ASP A 639 16.13 -28.79 23.56
N SER A 640 16.02 -28.19 22.38
CA SER A 640 14.79 -28.25 21.58
C SER A 640 14.52 -29.66 21.07
N LEU A 641 15.55 -30.37 20.60
CA LEU A 641 15.44 -31.77 20.15
C LEU A 641 15.05 -32.72 21.30
N SER A 642 15.59 -32.51 22.50
CA SER A 642 15.20 -33.30 23.67
C SER A 642 13.75 -33.04 24.07
N ARG A 643 13.27 -31.79 23.95
CA ARG A 643 11.84 -31.44 24.14
C ARG A 643 10.93 -32.00 23.04
N PHE A 644 11.43 -32.13 21.81
CA PHE A 644 10.70 -32.78 20.72
C PHE A 644 10.37 -34.25 20.99
N LYS A 645 11.17 -34.95 21.80
CA LYS A 645 10.85 -36.32 22.23
C LYS A 645 9.59 -36.35 23.11
N TYR A 646 9.37 -35.30 23.91
CA TYR A 646 8.18 -35.18 24.75
C TYR A 646 6.95 -34.73 23.96
N THR A 647 7.10 -33.83 22.97
CA THR A 647 5.98 -33.53 22.05
C THR A 647 5.64 -34.73 21.19
N ARG A 648 6.61 -35.54 20.73
CA ARG A 648 6.33 -36.80 20.02
C ARG A 648 5.57 -37.80 20.88
N LYS A 649 5.88 -37.91 22.18
CA LYS A 649 5.09 -38.71 23.14
C LYS A 649 3.68 -38.15 23.36
N ALA A 650 3.55 -36.82 23.46
CA ALA A 650 2.25 -36.16 23.60
C ALA A 650 1.39 -36.30 22.33
N PHE A 651 1.98 -36.17 21.14
CA PHE A 651 1.31 -36.44 19.87
C PHE A 651 0.95 -37.92 19.75
N ALA A 652 1.83 -38.85 20.11
CA ALA A 652 1.51 -40.27 20.14
C ALA A 652 0.35 -40.59 21.10
N TYR A 653 0.30 -39.91 22.26
CA TYR A 653 -0.82 -40.01 23.20
C TYR A 653 -2.11 -39.40 22.65
N LEU A 654 -2.04 -38.24 21.98
CA LEU A 654 -3.21 -37.62 21.35
C LEU A 654 -3.71 -38.42 20.15
N PHE A 655 -2.81 -38.99 19.35
CA PHE A 655 -3.16 -39.91 18.26
C PHE A 655 -3.77 -41.19 18.80
N ARG A 656 -3.19 -41.79 19.85
CA ARG A 656 -3.78 -42.94 20.55
C ARG A 656 -5.18 -42.60 21.08
N LYS A 657 -5.34 -41.43 21.72
CA LYS A 657 -6.63 -41.00 22.26
C LYS A 657 -7.65 -40.66 21.17
N GLN A 658 -7.21 -40.10 20.04
CA GLN A 658 -8.06 -39.88 18.87
C GLN A 658 -8.44 -41.21 18.22
N LEU A 659 -7.54 -42.20 18.16
CA LEU A 659 -7.83 -43.55 17.70
C LEU A 659 -8.81 -44.26 18.64
N GLU A 660 -8.63 -44.15 19.96
CA GLU A 660 -9.57 -44.66 20.96
C GLU A 660 -10.93 -43.96 20.85
N GLN A 661 -10.96 -42.63 20.69
CA GLN A 661 -12.22 -41.89 20.47
C GLN A 661 -12.89 -42.22 19.13
N HIS A 662 -12.13 -42.46 18.06
CA HIS A 662 -12.68 -42.89 16.78
C HIS A 662 -13.16 -44.35 16.82
N ALA A 663 -12.51 -45.22 17.61
CA ALA A 663 -12.97 -46.58 17.87
C ALA A 663 -14.22 -46.61 18.76
N ASP A 664 -14.32 -45.73 19.75
CA ASP A 664 -15.49 -45.59 20.63
C ASP A 664 -16.68 -44.91 19.93
N SER A 665 -16.40 -43.94 19.03
CA SER A 665 -17.44 -43.24 18.24
C SER A 665 -17.91 -44.06 17.03
N ALA A 666 -17.06 -44.94 16.50
CA ALA A 666 -17.48 -46.04 15.63
C ALA A 666 -18.03 -47.18 16.50
N GLY A 667 -19.12 -46.89 17.22
CA GLY A 667 -19.67 -47.79 18.23
C GLY A 667 -19.89 -49.19 17.66
N GLN A 668 -19.34 -50.20 18.34
CA GLN A 668 -19.70 -51.63 18.24
C GLN A 668 -20.21 -52.10 16.86
N SER A 669 -19.54 -51.74 15.77
CA SER A 669 -19.66 -52.47 14.53
C SER A 669 -18.65 -53.61 14.60
N GLU A 670 -19.17 -54.83 14.81
CA GLU A 670 -18.47 -56.12 14.79
C GLU A 670 -17.76 -56.44 13.46
N ASP A 671 -17.41 -55.45 12.63
CA ASP A 671 -17.00 -55.67 11.25
C ASP A 671 -15.82 -54.80 10.79
N PHE A 672 -14.88 -54.51 11.69
CA PHE A 672 -13.47 -54.36 11.27
C PHE A 672 -12.80 -55.73 11.19
N SER A 673 -13.40 -56.61 10.40
CA SER A 673 -12.81 -57.87 9.95
C SER A 673 -12.25 -57.74 8.53
N GLU A 674 -11.88 -56.53 8.09
CA GLU A 674 -10.89 -56.38 7.02
C GLU A 674 -9.58 -56.98 7.53
N GLN A 675 -9.43 -58.27 7.27
CA GLN A 675 -8.30 -59.08 7.65
C GLN A 675 -7.05 -58.33 7.18
N LEU A 676 -6.27 -57.85 8.15
CA LEU A 676 -4.93 -57.34 7.89
C LEU A 676 -4.27 -58.28 6.88
N PRO A 677 -3.71 -57.74 5.77
CA PRO A 677 -3.08 -58.54 4.73
C PRO A 677 -2.19 -59.61 5.38
N GLU A 678 -2.28 -60.86 4.92
CA GLU A 678 -1.54 -61.99 5.50
C GLU A 678 -0.05 -61.68 5.66
N GLU A 679 0.52 -60.85 4.78
CA GLU A 679 1.89 -60.34 4.86
C GLU A 679 2.19 -59.56 6.15
N LEU A 680 1.25 -58.72 6.61
CA LEU A 680 1.37 -57.97 7.87
C LEU A 680 1.15 -58.87 9.10
N LYS A 681 0.23 -59.85 9.03
CA LYS A 681 0.08 -60.85 10.09
C LYS A 681 1.32 -61.72 10.23
N ALA A 682 1.94 -62.10 9.11
CA ALA A 682 3.19 -62.85 9.08
C ALA A 682 4.37 -62.02 9.61
N ALA A 683 4.44 -60.72 9.29
CA ALA A 683 5.49 -59.82 9.75
C ALA A 683 5.42 -59.52 11.27
N PHE A 684 4.24 -59.56 11.88
CA PHE A 684 4.02 -59.31 13.32
C PHE A 684 3.66 -60.59 14.10
N ASN A 685 4.22 -61.74 13.70
CA ASN A 685 4.04 -62.99 14.42
C ASN A 685 4.58 -62.89 15.86
N GLN A 686 3.77 -63.28 16.85
CA GLN A 686 4.15 -63.28 18.28
C GLN A 686 5.10 -64.44 18.67
N GLY A 687 5.48 -65.25 17.69
CA GLY A 687 6.48 -66.31 17.83
C GLY A 687 7.89 -65.80 18.18
N PRO A 688 8.82 -66.71 18.51
CA PRO A 688 10.22 -66.36 18.75
C PRO A 688 10.81 -65.68 17.51
N ALA A 689 11.66 -64.66 17.74
CA ALA A 689 12.27 -63.90 16.67
C ALA A 689 13.10 -64.81 15.74
N PRO A 690 13.01 -64.65 14.40
CA PRO A 690 13.83 -65.40 13.46
C PRO A 690 15.32 -65.10 13.68
N ALA A 691 16.18 -66.08 13.37
CA ALA A 691 17.62 -66.05 13.70
C ALA A 691 18.34 -64.79 13.21
N GLU A 692 17.90 -64.21 12.10
CA GLU A 692 18.47 -62.99 11.48
C GLU A 692 18.22 -61.71 12.30
N LEU A 693 17.13 -61.67 13.08
CA LEU A 693 16.75 -60.54 13.93
C LEU A 693 17.04 -60.80 15.42
N ARG A 694 17.66 -61.94 15.73
CA ARG A 694 17.96 -62.37 17.10
C ARG A 694 19.22 -61.66 17.60
N ILE A 695 19.10 -60.98 18.73
CA ILE A 695 20.26 -60.48 19.48
C ILE A 695 20.63 -61.57 20.49
N ASP A 696 21.80 -62.17 20.35
CA ASP A 696 22.29 -63.28 21.19
C ASP A 696 22.72 -62.81 22.59
N HIS A 697 21.77 -62.25 23.35
CA HIS A 697 21.99 -61.80 24.72
C HIS A 697 20.83 -62.23 25.62
N PHE A 698 21.01 -63.37 26.29
CA PHE A 698 20.01 -63.96 27.19
C PHE A 698 20.50 -63.88 28.65
N PRO A 699 20.17 -62.79 29.37
CA PRO A 699 20.63 -62.62 30.73
C PRO A 699 20.08 -63.73 31.63
N MET A 700 20.92 -64.22 32.55
CA MET A 700 20.60 -65.27 33.54
C MET A 700 20.17 -66.64 32.99
N LEU A 701 20.14 -66.83 31.67
CA LEU A 701 19.73 -68.07 31.02
C LEU A 701 20.50 -69.31 31.52
N PRO A 702 21.86 -69.30 31.64
CA PRO A 702 22.59 -70.49 32.07
C PRO A 702 22.26 -70.91 33.50
N LYS A 703 22.08 -69.92 34.38
CA LYS A 703 21.78 -70.14 35.80
C LYS A 703 20.37 -70.74 35.98
N VAL A 704 19.40 -70.25 35.19
CA VAL A 704 18.04 -70.79 35.21
C VAL A 704 17.99 -72.19 34.61
N ALA A 705 18.71 -72.44 33.51
CA ALA A 705 18.81 -73.77 32.91
C ALA A 705 19.41 -74.81 33.88
N GLU A 706 20.49 -74.46 34.57
CA GLU A 706 21.10 -75.31 35.59
C GLU A 706 20.16 -75.59 36.77
N THR A 707 19.42 -74.57 37.22
CA THR A 707 18.40 -74.73 38.26
C THR A 707 17.30 -75.71 37.84
N ILE A 708 16.82 -75.61 36.60
CA ILE A 708 15.79 -76.52 36.07
C ILE A 708 16.32 -77.95 35.94
N ARG A 709 17.58 -78.14 35.52
CA ARG A 709 18.20 -79.48 35.48
C ARG A 709 18.33 -80.08 36.87
N SER A 710 18.73 -79.30 37.87
CA SER A 710 18.84 -79.78 39.25
C SER A 710 17.49 -80.24 39.83
N TRP A 711 16.39 -79.60 39.42
CA TRP A 711 15.03 -80.03 39.78
C TRP A 711 14.66 -81.36 39.12
N HIS A 712 15.02 -81.52 37.85
CA HIS A 712 14.80 -82.76 37.10
C HIS A 712 15.58 -83.95 37.70
N GLU A 713 16.86 -83.77 37.99
CA GLU A 713 17.73 -84.81 38.57
C GLU A 713 17.39 -85.12 40.04
N GLY A 714 16.95 -84.12 40.81
CA GLY A 714 16.62 -84.26 42.23
C GLY A 714 15.18 -84.69 42.53
N GLY A 715 14.36 -84.98 41.52
CA GLY A 715 12.94 -85.38 41.69
C GLY A 715 12.05 -84.31 42.33
N SER A 716 12.47 -83.05 42.32
CA SER A 716 11.75 -81.93 42.93
C SER A 716 11.04 -81.11 41.86
N THR A 717 9.80 -80.69 42.13
CA THR A 717 9.03 -79.86 41.21
C THR A 717 9.20 -78.38 41.56
N GLY A 718 9.50 -77.56 40.55
CA GLY A 718 9.68 -76.11 40.69
C GLY A 718 9.08 -75.36 39.51
N ALA A 719 8.76 -74.08 39.71
CA ALA A 719 8.22 -73.21 38.67
C ALA A 719 9.10 -71.96 38.52
N VAL A 720 9.41 -71.58 37.28
CA VAL A 720 10.10 -70.33 36.94
C VAL A 720 9.13 -69.43 36.19
N VAL A 721 9.00 -68.18 36.62
CA VAL A 721 8.17 -67.17 35.95
C VAL A 721 9.06 -66.09 35.35
N VAL A 722 8.92 -65.86 34.04
CA VAL A 722 9.62 -64.79 33.32
C VAL A 722 8.70 -63.58 33.17
N VAL A 723 9.01 -62.50 33.87
CA VAL A 723 8.21 -61.25 33.88
C VAL A 723 8.93 -60.16 33.09
N GLY A 724 8.22 -59.48 32.20
CA GLY A 724 8.75 -58.36 31.43
C GLY A 724 7.68 -57.68 30.57
N GLU A 725 7.93 -56.45 30.13
CA GLU A 725 7.01 -55.68 29.27
C GLU A 725 6.76 -56.38 27.92
N SER A 726 5.68 -56.00 27.23
CA SER A 726 5.36 -56.56 25.90
C SER A 726 6.45 -56.21 24.89
N GLY A 727 6.85 -57.16 24.04
CA GLY A 727 7.88 -56.96 23.01
C GLY A 727 9.34 -57.11 23.45
N VAL A 728 9.62 -57.39 24.74
CA VAL A 728 11.00 -57.53 25.28
C VAL A 728 11.65 -58.89 24.95
N GLY A 729 11.03 -59.71 24.07
CA GLY A 729 11.63 -60.98 23.63
C GLY A 729 11.47 -62.16 24.59
N LYS A 730 10.46 -62.13 25.48
CA LYS A 730 10.17 -63.23 26.43
C LYS A 730 10.00 -64.59 25.74
N SER A 731 9.28 -64.63 24.63
CA SER A 731 9.07 -65.86 23.84
C SER A 731 10.39 -66.39 23.28
N THR A 732 11.26 -65.51 22.77
CA THR A 732 12.60 -65.88 22.27
C THR A 732 13.50 -66.37 23.40
N TRP A 733 13.45 -65.73 24.58
CA TRP A 733 14.22 -66.15 25.76
C TRP A 733 13.76 -67.51 26.30
N LEU A 734 12.43 -67.75 26.36
CA LEU A 734 11.86 -69.04 26.75
C LEU A 734 12.14 -70.15 25.74
N ALA A 735 12.12 -69.85 24.44
CA ALA A 735 12.50 -70.81 23.39
C ALA A 735 13.99 -71.20 23.49
N GLU A 736 14.86 -70.25 23.80
CA GLU A 736 16.29 -70.54 24.02
C GLU A 736 16.50 -71.32 25.32
N LEU A 737 15.73 -71.03 26.39
CA LEU A 737 15.76 -71.81 27.62
C LEU A 737 15.32 -73.25 27.37
N ALA A 738 14.22 -73.43 26.64
CA ALA A 738 13.74 -74.76 26.23
C ALA A 738 14.82 -75.52 25.46
N ARG A 739 15.51 -74.88 24.51
CA ARG A 739 16.62 -75.50 23.76
C ARG A 739 17.81 -75.89 24.65
N GLN A 740 18.12 -75.12 25.69
CA GLN A 740 19.23 -75.43 26.62
C GLN A 740 18.87 -76.46 27.71
N VAL A 741 17.59 -76.68 27.93
CA VAL A 741 17.04 -77.64 28.91
C VAL A 741 16.59 -78.94 28.23
N GLU A 742 16.22 -78.91 26.94
CA GLU A 742 16.00 -80.10 26.11
C GLU A 742 17.30 -80.92 26.01
N ILE A 743 17.32 -81.99 26.81
CA ILE A 743 18.27 -83.09 26.76
C ILE A 743 18.02 -83.83 25.43
N PRO A 744 19.02 -84.09 24.56
CA PRO A 744 18.84 -85.07 23.48
C PRO A 744 18.48 -86.41 24.15
N GLY A 745 17.31 -86.94 23.78
CA GLY A 745 16.62 -88.03 24.48
C GLY A 745 17.43 -89.29 24.76
#